data_AF-A0A6L8RUI4-F1
#
_entry.id   AF-A0A6L8RUI4-F1
#
_cell.length_a   1.000
_cell.length_b   1.000
_cell.length_c   1.000
_cell.angle_alpha   90.00
_cell.angle_beta   90.00
_cell.angle_gamma   90.00
#
_symmetry.space_group_name_H-M   'P 1'
#
loop_
_entity.id
_entity.type
_entity.pdbx_description
1 polymer ?
#
loop_
_entity_poly.entity_id
_entity_poly.type
_entity_poly.pdbx_seq_one_letter_code
_entity_poly.pdbx_strand_id
1 'polypeptide(L)'
;MRSVGLSERKVASLCGCGVKKVSEVIGSARRLGIGWPVPAELSDDELEQLVDPLNPWRRHQPNFPVIREILGGHLKEEDLDAAYDAYVAEAELASTKPYVKATFKRALLNWLGPSGEGVSMRINWAAGEEVQVDWAGRTLDIVGADGRTAPAFLFVATMPYSGYTFIRASLDMGMQTWLEHHCSMFEFFGGVPIWLAPDNLAQAVYFKKGGGKVVNRKYQDLADHYGIMVEPTRVATPTDKGAVEGHVRIMANRAMKTLEGLSFSSINQLNRAVSELLALYNSKPSPALGGMSRHELFVVDELPCLQRLPEEPYSPCSWRSCRVAKDDVVAVRGNYYGVPEGHAGSKARVRIGVHDISIFTGDGRQLLAEYPRREDGSETFDGLPGVCPDRFRPLADWCTGNGRTLLLDQWDFQKNGDLTPGDIVCKSHKKVWWKCPDCGFEWEEAVARRTQRGFDDCLACCGVELVAGKNDLATLFPEIAEEWHPDKNPLSPSEVFSDYRQRVWWLGKCGHEWCAPIAKRVGSAVGRLCPYCSGRKALKGFNDVATVCPELAAHWHPAKNRGLRPEDMSILAPHAVYLWDGPLTRIWRETPRSWMVRHGMADRIEPFEAVCREAKAIDSSCEMSSMQRLGKGKSTVKWARFITGTGLRGMSLQDWCLAFNHEDLLKEWDGDRNGGLLPRDVPYSSQEKVWWKGSCGHEWRASVRDRVYDDNGCVYCSRARILPGYSSAASLAPATLKLWHLTKNGDLTPADVSDRDHRRFWRQCPVCGYEWQEGLRKTNSHSRTCPSCNRERSGYLVAGRNRASDKERLSELWAGDLNGRMTLDKCFTKAKKPFWWRGKCGHVWKARIDRVSAIKGEPCPYCGNRKLLKGFNDLATVRPDVAALWDADLNGGATPDTVRFNSGEAAWWRSEGCGHSWKMKVSSAVASEGRCPYCSGKRLLKGFNDLQTADPALAAQWHPTKNGDLGPDDVMPGSSRLRIWWICEHGHEWADSVNNRHRNSSGCPVCSNKKCVSGVNDLQTTHRKLAKQWDEERNGSLKARDVTARSHKKVWWRCGEGHSFAMEIFRRAGERDPGCPYCKGRKALPGFNDLATTYPELMKEWNKIQNRRMDPREILPSSSKKAWWIAPCGHHFMLSIRKKARAKPGYCPICSRRMKIERPVKLK
;
A
#
# COMPACT_ATOMS: atom_id res chain seq x y z
N MET A 1 23.67 15.24 53.19
CA MET A 1 23.24 16.15 52.09
C MET A 1 23.30 17.63 52.45
N ARG A 2 22.76 18.09 53.60
CA ARG A 2 22.87 19.50 53.99
C ARG A 2 24.31 19.92 54.37
N SER A 3 25.07 19.02 55.00
CA SER A 3 26.48 19.19 55.36
C SER A 3 27.42 19.41 54.16
N VAL A 4 27.02 18.99 52.96
CA VAL A 4 27.77 19.18 51.71
C VAL A 4 27.26 20.38 50.89
N GLY A 5 26.53 21.32 51.51
CA GLY A 5 26.16 22.61 50.93
C GLY A 5 24.83 22.68 50.16
N LEU A 6 24.10 21.57 49.99
CA LEU A 6 22.83 21.56 49.24
C LEU A 6 21.70 22.31 49.95
N SER A 7 20.92 23.15 49.25
CA SER A 7 19.80 23.91 49.82
C SER A 7 18.66 23.02 50.31
N GLU A 8 17.89 23.46 51.32
CA GLU A 8 16.77 22.68 51.88
C GLU A 8 15.73 22.29 50.82
N ARG A 9 15.47 23.17 49.84
CA ARG A 9 14.64 22.85 48.67
C ARG A 9 15.20 21.71 47.83
N LYS A 10 16.51 21.70 47.59
CA LYS A 10 17.16 20.66 46.79
C LYS A 10 17.17 19.32 47.54
N VAL A 11 17.39 19.34 48.85
CA VAL A 11 17.30 18.15 49.71
C VAL A 11 15.87 17.60 49.72
N ALA A 12 14.86 18.46 49.91
CA ALA A 12 13.45 18.09 49.86
C ALA A 12 13.07 17.42 48.53
N SER A 13 13.55 17.97 47.41
CA SER A 13 13.35 17.39 46.08
C SER A 13 14.04 16.03 45.91
N LEU A 14 15.24 15.83 46.46
CA LEU A 14 15.98 14.57 46.34
C LEU A 14 15.41 13.48 47.25
N CYS A 15 14.92 13.84 48.43
CA CYS A 15 14.29 12.93 49.38
C CYS A 15 12.79 12.74 49.14
N GLY A 16 12.19 13.44 48.19
CA GLY A 16 10.77 13.32 47.86
C GLY A 16 9.82 13.80 48.97
N CYS A 17 10.22 14.77 49.79
CA CYS A 17 9.43 15.28 50.91
C CYS A 17 9.26 16.81 50.85
N GLY A 18 8.41 17.37 51.72
CA GLY A 18 8.17 18.82 51.77
C GLY A 18 9.33 19.59 52.40
N VAL A 19 9.64 20.78 51.89
CA VAL A 19 10.74 21.65 52.40
C VAL A 19 10.59 21.96 53.88
N LYS A 20 9.34 22.14 54.35
CA LYS A 20 9.03 22.38 55.78
C LYS A 20 9.44 21.19 56.66
N LYS A 21 9.18 19.96 56.21
CA LYS A 21 9.58 18.73 56.92
C LYS A 21 11.10 18.60 57.01
N VAL A 22 11.83 18.92 55.94
CA VAL A 22 13.30 18.95 55.95
C VAL A 22 13.82 19.97 56.95
N SER A 23 13.23 21.16 56.98
CA SER A 23 13.61 22.25 57.91
C SER A 23 13.32 21.88 59.37
N GLU A 24 12.19 21.22 59.66
CA GLU A 24 11.81 20.77 61.00
C GLU A 24 12.72 19.65 61.53
N VAL A 25 13.05 18.66 60.69
CA VAL A 25 13.95 17.55 61.05
C VAL A 25 15.39 18.06 61.26
N ILE A 26 15.90 18.95 60.38
CA ILE A 26 17.21 19.60 60.58
C ILE A 26 17.22 20.48 61.84
N GLY A 27 16.11 21.17 62.12
CA GLY A 27 15.94 21.95 63.33
C GLY A 27 15.96 21.10 64.60
N SER A 28 15.29 19.94 64.60
CA SER A 28 15.36 18.98 65.69
C SER A 28 16.76 18.39 65.84
N ALA A 29 17.44 18.08 64.74
CA ALA A 29 18.81 17.55 64.75
C ALA A 29 19.77 18.53 65.42
N ARG A 30 19.69 19.83 65.07
CA ARG A 30 20.50 20.88 65.69
C ARG A 30 20.20 21.06 67.18
N ARG A 31 18.93 21.01 67.60
CA ARG A 31 18.57 21.14 69.02
C ARG A 31 19.09 19.99 69.86
N LEU A 32 19.17 18.80 69.26
CA LEU A 32 19.69 17.59 69.89
C LEU A 32 21.22 17.45 69.73
N GLY A 33 21.89 18.40 69.09
CA GLY A 33 23.33 18.38 68.87
C GLY A 33 23.82 17.34 67.85
N ILE A 34 22.91 16.75 67.06
CA ILE A 34 23.23 15.68 66.11
C ILE A 34 23.68 16.31 64.79
N GLY A 35 24.98 16.18 64.48
CA GLY A 35 25.63 16.70 63.28
C GLY A 35 26.22 15.60 62.39
N TRP A 36 26.60 15.95 61.15
CA TRP A 36 27.31 15.03 60.26
C TRP A 36 28.83 15.20 60.40
N PRO A 37 29.63 14.10 60.47
CA PRO A 37 29.19 12.70 60.46
C PRO A 37 28.46 12.32 61.75
N VAL A 38 27.39 11.54 61.61
CA VAL A 38 26.57 11.11 62.75
C VAL A 38 27.38 10.12 63.59
N PRO A 39 27.28 10.14 64.93
CA PRO A 39 27.98 9.19 65.80
C PRO A 39 27.70 7.75 65.38
N ALA A 40 28.75 6.92 65.31
CA ALA A 40 28.64 5.56 64.79
C ALA A 40 27.82 4.63 65.69
N GLU A 41 27.54 5.05 66.93
CA GLU A 41 26.74 4.29 67.89
C GLU A 41 25.23 4.38 67.64
N LEU A 42 24.77 5.34 66.83
CA LEU A 42 23.34 5.53 66.55
C LEU A 42 22.93 4.78 65.29
N SER A 43 21.98 3.86 65.43
CA SER A 43 21.31 3.23 64.29
C SER A 43 20.35 4.20 63.58
N ASP A 44 20.06 3.94 62.31
CA ASP A 44 19.12 4.76 61.52
C ASP A 44 17.73 4.82 62.16
N ASP A 45 17.27 3.74 62.81
CA ASP A 45 15.97 3.67 63.50
C ASP A 45 15.94 4.55 64.77
N GLU A 46 17.04 4.56 65.54
CA GLU A 46 17.17 5.41 66.74
C GLU A 46 17.28 6.89 66.36
N LEU A 47 17.97 7.19 65.26
CA LEU A 47 17.98 8.52 64.66
C LEU A 47 16.55 8.96 64.32
N GLU A 48 15.78 8.15 63.59
CA GLU A 48 14.40 8.50 63.22
C GLU A 48 13.53 8.82 64.44
N GLN A 49 13.64 8.03 65.51
CA GLN A 49 12.91 8.27 66.77
C GLN A 49 13.32 9.57 67.47
N LEU A 50 14.60 9.94 67.40
CA LEU A 50 15.13 11.14 68.05
C LEU A 50 14.78 12.42 67.28
N VAL A 51 14.86 12.40 65.94
CA VAL A 51 14.78 13.63 65.14
C VAL A 51 13.43 13.91 64.47
N ASP A 52 12.51 12.95 64.34
CA ASP A 52 11.22 13.18 63.69
C ASP A 52 10.10 13.67 64.65
N PRO A 53 9.64 14.95 64.54
CA PRO A 53 8.57 15.49 65.38
C PRO A 53 7.14 14.99 65.05
N LEU A 54 6.93 14.23 63.97
CA LEU A 54 5.61 13.70 63.58
C LEU A 54 5.34 12.28 64.07
N ASN A 55 6.18 11.78 64.98
CA ASN A 55 6.06 10.43 65.48
C ASN A 55 4.74 10.20 66.27
N PRO A 56 3.85 9.28 65.85
CA PRO A 56 2.52 9.07 66.45
C PRO A 56 2.52 8.77 67.96
N TRP A 57 3.62 8.24 68.49
CA TRP A 57 3.78 7.88 69.90
C TRP A 57 3.81 9.08 70.87
N ARG A 58 3.84 10.33 70.37
CA ARG A 58 3.90 11.56 71.20
C ARG A 58 2.54 12.29 71.41
N ARG A 59 1.39 11.68 71.07
CA ARG A 59 0.04 12.27 71.22
C ARG A 59 -0.92 11.38 72.01
N HIS A 60 -1.99 11.96 72.58
CA HIS A 60 -2.99 11.20 73.36
C HIS A 60 -3.77 10.24 72.45
N GLN A 61 -3.79 8.95 72.78
CA GLN A 61 -4.48 7.95 71.97
C GLN A 61 -5.96 7.90 72.35
N PRO A 62 -6.89 7.95 71.38
CA PRO A 62 -8.32 7.91 71.67
C PRO A 62 -8.76 6.54 72.20
N ASN A 63 -9.46 6.54 73.33
CA ASN A 63 -10.02 5.33 73.94
C ASN A 63 -11.51 5.19 73.58
N PHE A 64 -11.78 4.66 72.39
CA PHE A 64 -13.13 4.57 71.85
C PHE A 64 -14.15 3.80 72.71
N PRO A 65 -13.79 2.73 73.45
CA PRO A 65 -14.68 2.12 74.44
C PRO A 65 -15.17 3.09 75.53
N VAL A 66 -14.29 3.95 76.07
CA VAL A 66 -14.63 4.93 77.10
C VAL A 66 -15.47 6.07 76.52
N ILE A 67 -15.09 6.56 75.34
CA ILE A 67 -15.87 7.55 74.58
C ILE A 67 -17.29 7.03 74.30
N ARG A 68 -17.45 5.72 74.06
CA ARG A 68 -18.75 5.05 73.89
C ARG A 68 -19.61 5.03 75.15
N GLU A 69 -19.01 4.82 76.31
CA GLU A 69 -19.75 4.90 77.57
C GLU A 69 -20.17 6.33 77.90
N ILE A 70 -19.29 7.32 77.67
CA ILE A 70 -19.58 8.75 77.91
C ILE A 70 -20.77 9.23 77.07
N LEU A 71 -20.89 8.75 75.82
CA LEU A 71 -22.00 9.11 74.92
C LEU A 71 -23.26 8.23 75.09
N GLY A 72 -23.29 7.34 76.09
CA GLY A 72 -24.50 6.62 76.49
C GLY A 72 -24.95 5.47 75.58
N GLY A 73 -24.07 4.94 74.70
CA GLY A 73 -24.42 3.86 73.78
C GLY A 73 -23.61 3.81 72.49
N HIS A 74 -24.08 3.02 71.52
CA HIS A 74 -23.37 2.73 70.25
C HIS A 74 -22.87 3.99 69.53
N LEU A 75 -21.53 4.12 69.35
CA LEU A 75 -20.94 5.11 68.45
C LEU A 75 -21.18 4.74 66.99
N LYS A 76 -21.57 5.72 66.17
CA LYS A 76 -21.62 5.64 64.70
C LYS A 76 -20.81 6.78 64.07
N GLU A 77 -20.58 6.71 62.75
CA GLU A 77 -19.85 7.78 62.04
C GLU A 77 -20.55 9.15 62.16
N GLU A 78 -21.88 9.16 62.22
CA GLU A 78 -22.71 10.36 62.39
C GLU A 78 -22.46 11.08 63.74
N ASP A 79 -21.93 10.37 64.74
CA ASP A 79 -21.64 10.91 66.08
C ASP A 79 -20.22 11.49 66.19
N LEU A 80 -19.50 11.65 65.07
CA LEU A 80 -18.09 12.06 65.03
C LEU A 80 -17.78 13.32 65.84
N ASP A 81 -18.67 14.32 65.78
CA ASP A 81 -18.45 15.60 66.43
C ASP A 81 -18.53 15.46 67.96
N ALA A 82 -19.57 14.77 68.46
CA ALA A 82 -19.73 14.48 69.87
C ALA A 82 -18.63 13.54 70.42
N ALA A 83 -18.22 12.55 69.61
CA ALA A 83 -17.12 11.65 69.95
C ALA A 83 -15.76 12.36 70.02
N TYR A 84 -15.55 13.36 69.15
CA TYR A 84 -14.32 14.15 69.17
C TYR A 84 -14.26 15.08 70.37
N ASP A 85 -15.38 15.70 70.76
CA ASP A 85 -15.43 16.58 71.91
C ASP A 85 -15.19 15.81 73.22
N ALA A 86 -15.76 14.60 73.36
CA ALA A 86 -15.48 13.70 74.49
C ALA A 86 -14.00 13.26 74.55
N TYR A 87 -13.38 12.99 73.40
CA TYR A 87 -11.95 12.66 73.31
C TYR A 87 -11.03 13.83 73.67
N VAL A 88 -11.38 15.06 73.23
CA VAL A 88 -10.60 16.25 73.58
C VAL A 88 -10.67 16.50 75.09
N ALA A 89 -11.85 16.35 75.69
CA ALA A 89 -12.02 16.44 77.14
C ALA A 89 -11.19 15.38 77.91
N GLU A 90 -11.12 14.14 77.41
CA GLU A 90 -10.28 13.07 77.97
C GLU A 90 -8.78 13.43 77.89
N ALA A 91 -8.33 13.94 76.73
CA ALA A 91 -6.94 14.34 76.52
C ALA A 91 -6.53 15.53 77.40
N GLU A 92 -7.44 16.49 77.61
CA GLU A 92 -7.24 17.62 78.52
C GLU A 92 -7.17 17.19 79.98
N LEU A 93 -8.04 16.27 80.43
CA LEU A 93 -7.96 15.66 81.76
C LEU A 93 -6.65 14.89 81.98
N ALA A 94 -6.16 14.21 80.94
CA ALA A 94 -4.88 13.51 80.95
C ALA A 94 -3.66 14.44 80.75
N SER A 95 -3.86 15.77 80.62
CA SER A 95 -2.81 16.77 80.36
C SER A 95 -1.93 16.45 79.14
N THR A 96 -2.51 15.87 78.08
CA THR A 96 -1.80 15.47 76.86
C THR A 96 -2.45 16.07 75.62
N LYS A 97 -1.68 16.25 74.54
CA LYS A 97 -2.20 16.91 73.33
C LYS A 97 -3.05 15.96 72.48
N PRO A 98 -4.30 16.31 72.16
CA PRO A 98 -5.15 15.50 71.31
C PRO A 98 -4.71 15.51 69.84
N TYR A 99 -5.20 14.53 69.09
CA TYR A 99 -5.17 14.55 67.63
C TYR A 99 -6.04 15.67 67.08
N VAL A 100 -5.69 16.17 65.89
CA VAL A 100 -6.58 17.03 65.12
C VAL A 100 -7.77 16.22 64.59
N LYS A 101 -8.93 16.86 64.45
CA LYS A 101 -10.22 16.20 64.15
C LYS A 101 -10.19 15.26 62.95
N ALA A 102 -9.46 15.61 61.88
CA ALA A 102 -9.29 14.74 60.71
C ALA A 102 -8.55 13.42 61.02
N THR A 103 -7.53 13.48 61.88
CA THR A 103 -6.76 12.30 62.32
C THR A 103 -7.59 11.45 63.28
N PHE A 104 -8.34 12.08 64.19
CA PHE A 104 -9.29 11.39 65.05
C PHE A 104 -10.41 10.71 64.25
N LYS A 105 -11.01 11.40 63.26
CA LYS A 105 -12.02 10.80 62.35
C LYS A 105 -11.49 9.52 61.72
N ARG A 106 -10.24 9.54 61.24
CA ARG A 106 -9.62 8.35 60.63
C ARG A 106 -9.42 7.21 61.63
N ALA A 107 -9.05 7.53 62.87
CA ALA A 107 -8.93 6.53 63.94
C ALA A 107 -10.29 5.97 64.36
N LEU A 108 -11.33 6.82 64.45
CA LEU A 108 -12.71 6.43 64.76
C LEU A 108 -13.29 5.51 63.68
N LEU A 109 -13.11 5.86 62.40
CA LEU A 109 -13.56 5.02 61.28
C LEU A 109 -12.84 3.66 61.24
N ASN A 110 -11.54 3.65 61.54
CA ASN A 110 -10.81 2.40 61.69
C ASN A 110 -11.33 1.55 62.86
N TRP A 111 -11.74 2.18 63.96
CA TRP A 111 -12.25 1.49 65.14
C TRP A 111 -13.69 0.98 64.98
N LEU A 112 -14.57 1.78 64.37
CA LEU A 112 -15.92 1.37 64.01
C LEU A 112 -15.93 0.20 63.02
N GLY A 113 -14.82 0.00 62.32
CA GLY A 113 -14.73 -0.90 61.19
C GLY A 113 -15.54 -0.38 60.01
N PRO A 114 -15.35 -0.94 58.81
CA PRO A 114 -16.15 -0.56 57.66
C PRO A 114 -17.64 -0.81 57.96
N SER A 115 -18.42 0.26 57.95
CA SER A 115 -19.88 0.22 57.75
C SER A 115 -20.15 -0.74 56.59
N GLY A 116 -21.14 -1.63 56.74
CA GLY A 116 -21.42 -2.77 55.87
C GLY A 116 -21.84 -2.48 54.42
N GLU A 117 -21.25 -1.48 53.76
CA GLU A 117 -21.28 -1.26 52.31
C GLU A 117 -19.87 -0.87 51.85
N GLY A 118 -19.13 -1.85 51.33
CA GLY A 118 -17.76 -1.65 50.85
C GLY A 118 -16.73 -2.63 51.38
N VAL A 119 -17.12 -3.87 51.68
CA VAL A 119 -16.16 -4.97 51.80
C VAL A 119 -15.59 -5.23 50.40
N SER A 120 -14.43 -4.66 50.06
CA SER A 120 -13.63 -5.18 48.95
C SER A 120 -13.11 -6.55 49.40
N MET A 121 -13.55 -7.63 48.74
CA MET A 121 -13.00 -8.96 48.98
C MET A 121 -11.47 -8.91 48.91
N ARG A 122 -10.79 -9.35 49.96
CA ARG A 122 -9.40 -9.79 49.83
C ARG A 122 -9.45 -11.07 49.00
N ILE A 123 -9.07 -10.97 47.73
CA ILE A 123 -8.88 -12.15 46.88
C ILE A 123 -7.56 -12.78 47.31
N ASN A 124 -7.64 -13.92 48.01
CA ASN A 124 -6.50 -14.78 48.24
C ASN A 124 -6.36 -15.68 47.02
N TRP A 125 -5.31 -15.47 46.24
CA TRP A 125 -4.99 -16.32 45.08
C TRP A 125 -4.45 -17.65 45.56
N ALA A 126 -4.92 -18.78 45.02
CA ALA A 126 -4.25 -20.06 45.23
C ALA A 126 -3.06 -20.19 44.26
N ALA A 127 -2.05 -20.97 44.67
CA ALA A 127 -0.85 -21.18 43.88
C ALA A 127 -1.21 -21.87 42.53
N GLY A 128 -0.76 -21.29 41.41
CA GLY A 128 -1.02 -21.84 40.07
C GLY A 128 -2.48 -21.70 39.58
N GLU A 129 -3.34 -21.00 40.31
CA GLU A 129 -4.77 -20.90 39.99
C GLU A 129 -5.04 -19.93 38.83
N GLU A 130 -4.52 -18.71 38.88
CA GLU A 130 -4.83 -17.65 37.91
C GLU A 130 -3.57 -16.98 37.34
N VAL A 131 -3.60 -16.63 36.05
CA VAL A 131 -2.70 -15.63 35.45
C VAL A 131 -3.48 -14.42 34.95
N GLN A 132 -2.95 -13.23 35.20
CA GLN A 132 -3.52 -11.99 34.68
C GLN A 132 -2.65 -11.43 33.55
N VAL A 133 -3.28 -11.04 32.44
CA VAL A 133 -2.59 -10.59 31.21
C VAL A 133 -3.09 -9.23 30.71
N ASP A 134 -2.19 -8.40 30.18
CA ASP A 134 -2.53 -7.10 29.61
C ASP A 134 -1.48 -6.57 28.60
N TRP A 135 -1.83 -5.51 27.85
CA TRP A 135 -0.88 -4.69 27.11
C TRP A 135 -0.46 -3.48 27.95
N ALA A 136 0.84 -3.16 27.98
CA ALA A 136 1.29 -1.93 28.59
C ALA A 136 0.78 -0.70 27.81
N GLY A 137 0.25 0.30 28.52
CA GLY A 137 -0.32 1.51 27.90
C GLY A 137 0.71 2.49 27.30
N ARG A 138 2.01 2.32 27.59
CA ARG A 138 3.10 3.09 26.98
C ARG A 138 3.85 2.22 25.97
N THR A 139 4.30 2.82 24.88
CA THR A 139 5.08 2.17 23.80
C THR A 139 6.54 2.60 23.85
N LEU A 140 7.44 1.71 23.42
CA LEU A 140 8.85 2.04 23.14
C LEU A 140 9.04 2.27 21.64
N ASP A 141 10.08 3.00 21.24
CA ASP A 141 10.37 3.22 19.82
C ASP A 141 11.50 2.28 19.35
N ILE A 142 11.26 1.60 18.23
CA ILE A 142 12.30 0.93 17.45
C ILE A 142 12.74 1.90 16.36
N VAL A 143 14.05 2.15 16.29
CA VAL A 143 14.64 3.09 15.35
C VAL A 143 15.10 2.31 14.12
N GLY A 144 14.42 2.52 12.99
CA GLY A 144 14.83 1.98 11.70
C GLY A 144 16.12 2.63 11.20
N ALA A 145 16.85 1.92 10.34
CA ALA A 145 18.12 2.39 9.78
C ALA A 145 18.01 3.65 8.89
N ASP A 146 16.78 4.09 8.56
CA ASP A 146 16.47 5.32 7.82
C ASP A 146 16.17 6.53 8.73
N GLY A 147 16.27 6.36 10.05
CA GLY A 147 15.96 7.36 11.07
C GLY A 147 14.46 7.49 11.38
N ARG A 148 13.61 6.63 10.82
CA ARG A 148 12.19 6.57 11.18
C ARG A 148 11.99 5.69 12.41
N THR A 149 11.05 6.08 13.27
CA THR A 149 10.68 5.31 14.46
C THR A 149 9.41 4.52 14.22
N ALA A 150 9.34 3.31 14.78
CA ALA A 150 8.15 2.46 14.82
C ALA A 150 7.82 2.09 16.27
N PRO A 151 6.55 2.17 16.70
CA PRO A 151 6.19 1.84 18.06
C PRO A 151 6.25 0.33 18.30
N ALA A 152 6.78 -0.05 19.46
CA ALA A 152 6.78 -1.40 20.03
C ALA A 152 5.88 -1.45 21.26
N PHE A 153 5.01 -2.46 21.29
CA PHE A 153 4.01 -2.72 22.31
C PHE A 153 4.48 -3.85 23.23
N LEU A 154 4.32 -3.70 24.54
CA LEU A 154 4.72 -4.71 25.52
C LEU A 154 3.50 -5.51 25.99
N PHE A 155 3.51 -6.81 25.76
CA PHE A 155 2.61 -7.76 26.41
C PHE A 155 3.15 -8.11 27.79
N VAL A 156 2.29 -8.11 28.80
CA VAL A 156 2.66 -8.40 30.18
C VAL A 156 1.71 -9.43 30.77
N ALA A 157 2.27 -10.44 31.43
CA ALA A 157 1.52 -11.45 32.18
C ALA A 157 2.11 -11.60 33.59
N THR A 158 1.28 -11.81 34.61
CA THR A 158 1.74 -11.96 36.00
C THR A 158 0.90 -12.99 36.74
N MET A 159 1.57 -13.91 37.44
CA MET A 159 0.97 -14.82 38.41
C MET A 159 0.70 -14.05 39.72
N PRO A 160 -0.55 -13.85 40.15
CA PRO A 160 -0.86 -13.01 41.30
C PRO A 160 -0.34 -13.54 42.65
N TYR A 161 -0.14 -14.87 42.79
CA TYR A 161 0.36 -15.50 44.02
C TYR A 161 1.85 -15.19 44.26
N SER A 162 2.74 -15.58 43.36
CA SER A 162 4.18 -15.30 43.50
C SER A 162 4.59 -13.91 43.02
N GLY A 163 3.78 -13.25 42.19
CA GLY A 163 4.14 -12.06 41.45
C GLY A 163 5.12 -12.32 40.30
N TYR A 164 5.33 -13.58 39.89
CA TYR A 164 6.21 -13.96 38.78
C TYR A 164 5.67 -13.41 37.45
N THR A 165 6.48 -12.62 36.76
CA THR A 165 6.05 -11.83 35.60
C THR A 165 6.72 -12.31 34.31
N PHE A 166 5.97 -12.27 33.20
CA PHE A 166 6.45 -12.45 31.84
C PHE A 166 6.19 -11.18 31.01
N ILE A 167 7.17 -10.75 30.21
CA ILE A 167 7.04 -9.59 29.32
C ILE A 167 7.64 -9.91 27.95
N ARG A 168 6.93 -9.52 26.88
CA ARG A 168 7.44 -9.62 25.52
C ARG A 168 6.95 -8.48 24.64
N ALA A 169 7.85 -7.93 23.83
CA ALA A 169 7.60 -6.85 22.90
C ALA A 169 7.16 -7.34 21.50
N SER A 170 6.30 -6.57 20.84
CA SER A 170 5.88 -6.77 19.45
C SER A 170 5.61 -5.46 18.70
N LEU A 171 5.63 -5.50 17.36
CA LEU A 171 5.37 -4.34 16.49
C LEU A 171 3.87 -4.00 16.33
N ASP A 172 2.98 -4.88 16.77
CA ASP A 172 1.54 -4.67 16.76
C ASP A 172 0.87 -5.35 17.97
N MET A 173 -0.41 -5.01 18.18
CA MET A 173 -1.28 -5.61 19.20
C MET A 173 -2.32 -6.54 18.57
N GLY A 174 -2.04 -7.13 17.41
CA GLY A 174 -3.01 -7.95 16.66
C GLY A 174 -3.34 -9.28 17.34
N MET A 175 -4.43 -9.92 16.90
CA MET A 175 -4.88 -11.20 17.46
C MET A 175 -3.82 -12.32 17.35
N GLN A 176 -3.06 -12.37 16.26
CA GLN A 176 -1.98 -13.36 16.11
C GLN A 176 -0.91 -13.17 17.18
N THR A 177 -0.41 -11.94 17.30
CA THR A 177 0.62 -11.56 18.27
C THR A 177 0.15 -11.82 19.70
N TRP A 178 -1.12 -11.54 19.99
CA TRP A 178 -1.74 -11.87 21.28
C TRP A 178 -1.62 -13.36 21.61
N LEU A 179 -1.98 -14.25 20.67
CA LEU A 179 -1.90 -15.70 20.88
C LEU A 179 -0.45 -16.23 20.93
N GLU A 180 0.45 -15.67 20.11
CA GLU A 180 1.88 -16.01 20.12
C GLU A 180 2.53 -15.69 21.47
N HIS A 181 2.17 -14.54 22.06
CA HIS A 181 2.65 -14.17 23.39
C HIS A 181 2.13 -15.10 24.49
N HIS A 182 0.88 -15.59 24.39
CA HIS A 182 0.34 -16.57 25.33
C HIS A 182 1.06 -17.92 25.26
N CYS A 183 1.37 -18.40 24.05
CA CYS A 183 2.12 -19.64 23.89
C CYS A 183 3.50 -19.53 24.55
N SER A 184 4.24 -18.46 24.24
CA SER A 184 5.56 -18.25 24.87
C SER A 184 5.49 -17.93 26.36
N MET A 185 4.38 -17.37 26.85
CA MET A 185 4.13 -17.19 28.28
C MET A 185 3.97 -18.53 28.99
N PHE A 186 3.16 -19.46 28.45
CA PHE A 186 3.00 -20.79 29.04
C PHE A 186 4.29 -21.60 29.00
N GLU A 187 5.04 -21.52 27.89
CA GLU A 187 6.38 -22.10 27.81
C GLU A 187 7.33 -21.51 28.86
N PHE A 188 7.29 -20.20 29.07
CA PHE A 188 8.09 -19.50 30.08
C PHE A 188 7.74 -19.94 31.52
N PHE A 189 6.46 -20.18 31.80
CA PHE A 189 6.03 -20.71 33.10
C PHE A 189 6.31 -22.21 33.24
N GLY A 190 6.50 -22.95 32.15
CA GLY A 190 6.68 -24.40 32.18
C GLY A 190 5.38 -25.17 32.47
N GLY A 191 4.23 -24.50 32.41
CA GLY A 191 2.92 -25.04 32.76
C GLY A 191 1.78 -24.06 32.49
N VAL A 192 0.55 -24.52 32.64
CA VAL A 192 -0.67 -23.76 32.36
C VAL A 192 -1.50 -23.60 33.65
N PRO A 193 -1.90 -22.37 34.04
CA PRO A 193 -2.79 -22.17 35.18
C PRO A 193 -4.25 -22.59 34.88
N ILE A 194 -5.11 -22.56 35.88
CA ILE A 194 -6.53 -22.94 35.73
C ILE A 194 -7.33 -21.81 35.06
N TRP A 195 -7.04 -20.57 35.45
CA TRP A 195 -7.73 -19.36 35.01
C TRP A 195 -6.79 -18.40 34.30
N LEU A 196 -7.32 -17.78 33.27
CA LEU A 196 -6.68 -16.69 32.56
C LEU A 196 -7.59 -15.48 32.55
N ALA A 197 -7.10 -14.39 33.13
CA ALA A 197 -7.84 -13.16 33.32
C ALA A 197 -7.32 -12.06 32.37
N PRO A 198 -7.92 -11.90 31.17
CA PRO A 198 -7.67 -10.78 30.26
C PRO A 198 -8.54 -9.57 30.64
N ASP A 199 -8.20 -8.39 30.11
CA ASP A 199 -9.10 -7.23 30.22
C ASP A 199 -10.21 -7.32 29.13
N ASN A 200 -11.02 -6.28 28.99
CA ASN A 200 -12.07 -6.14 27.98
C ASN A 200 -11.53 -5.77 26.57
N LEU A 201 -10.29 -6.15 26.23
CA LEU A 201 -9.70 -5.89 24.92
C LEU A 201 -10.38 -6.71 23.80
N ALA A 202 -10.43 -6.15 22.58
CA ALA A 202 -11.12 -6.76 21.43
C ALA A 202 -10.57 -8.15 21.02
N GLN A 203 -9.31 -8.41 21.34
CA GLN A 203 -8.61 -9.68 21.13
C GLN A 203 -9.12 -10.75 22.12
N ALA A 204 -9.54 -10.35 23.32
CA ALA A 204 -10.02 -11.23 24.36
C ALA A 204 -11.55 -11.41 24.31
N VAL A 205 -12.30 -10.32 24.13
CA VAL A 205 -13.77 -10.33 24.16
C VAL A 205 -14.42 -9.42 23.13
N TYR A 206 -15.66 -9.72 22.78
CA TYR A 206 -16.54 -8.81 22.05
C TYR A 206 -17.93 -8.76 22.71
N PHE A 207 -18.62 -7.64 22.52
CA PHE A 207 -19.93 -7.38 23.13
C PHE A 207 -21.06 -7.69 22.13
N LYS A 208 -22.00 -8.55 22.52
CA LYS A 208 -23.22 -8.82 21.72
C LYS A 208 -24.21 -7.65 21.85
N LYS A 209 -24.94 -7.32 20.77
CA LYS A 209 -26.12 -6.44 20.83
C LYS A 209 -27.15 -7.08 21.77
N GLY A 210 -27.33 -6.50 22.97
CA GLY A 210 -28.20 -7.04 24.03
C GLY A 210 -27.54 -7.23 25.40
N GLY A 211 -26.24 -6.91 25.57
CA GLY A 211 -25.62 -6.78 26.90
C GLY A 211 -24.88 -8.02 27.43
N GLY A 212 -24.35 -8.87 26.56
CA GLY A 212 -23.55 -10.05 26.95
C GLY A 212 -22.10 -9.98 26.46
N LYS A 213 -21.15 -10.34 27.34
CA LYS A 213 -19.72 -10.47 27.05
C LYS A 213 -19.41 -11.86 26.50
N VAL A 214 -18.71 -11.95 25.37
CA VAL A 214 -18.34 -13.23 24.76
C VAL A 214 -16.84 -13.26 24.48
N VAL A 215 -16.18 -14.33 24.89
CA VAL A 215 -14.76 -14.56 24.60
C VAL A 215 -14.56 -14.69 23.09
N ASN A 216 -13.53 -14.02 22.57
CA ASN A 216 -13.16 -14.08 21.16
C ASN A 216 -12.88 -15.54 20.78
N ARG A 217 -13.47 -16.04 19.69
CA ARG A 217 -13.39 -17.45 19.32
C ARG A 217 -11.95 -17.96 19.20
N LYS A 218 -11.05 -17.18 18.60
CA LYS A 218 -9.64 -17.57 18.46
C LYS A 218 -8.92 -17.65 19.81
N TYR A 219 -9.37 -16.85 20.78
CA TYR A 219 -8.83 -16.89 22.13
C TYR A 219 -9.39 -18.07 22.91
N GLN A 220 -10.66 -18.38 22.71
CA GLN A 220 -11.28 -19.60 23.23
C GLN A 220 -10.59 -20.86 22.66
N ASP A 221 -10.23 -20.89 21.37
CA ASP A 221 -9.52 -22.04 20.80
C ASP A 221 -8.13 -22.26 21.44
N LEU A 222 -7.43 -21.19 21.85
CA LEU A 222 -6.20 -21.28 22.63
C LEU A 222 -6.48 -21.77 24.05
N ALA A 223 -7.56 -21.28 24.66
CA ALA A 223 -7.99 -21.68 25.99
C ALA A 223 -8.31 -23.19 26.05
N ASP A 224 -9.08 -23.66 25.07
CA ASP A 224 -9.46 -25.07 24.91
C ASP A 224 -8.23 -25.96 24.68
N HIS A 225 -7.22 -25.49 23.91
CA HIS A 225 -5.99 -26.25 23.64
C HIS A 225 -5.14 -26.47 24.90
N TYR A 226 -4.99 -25.44 25.71
CA TYR A 226 -4.20 -25.51 26.94
C TYR A 226 -5.00 -25.96 28.17
N GLY A 227 -6.32 -26.20 28.03
CA GLY A 227 -7.17 -26.61 29.15
C GLY A 227 -7.37 -25.51 30.20
N ILE A 228 -7.31 -24.24 29.78
CA ILE A 228 -7.42 -23.07 30.66
C ILE A 228 -8.76 -22.38 30.47
N MET A 229 -9.32 -21.84 31.55
CA MET A 229 -10.58 -21.10 31.50
C MET A 229 -10.31 -19.60 31.41
N VAL A 230 -10.93 -18.94 30.42
CA VAL A 230 -10.79 -17.49 30.25
C VAL A 230 -11.91 -16.78 31.01
N GLU A 231 -11.55 -16.01 32.03
CA GLU A 231 -12.47 -15.17 32.80
C GLU A 231 -12.12 -13.68 32.65
N PRO A 232 -12.76 -12.99 31.70
CA PRO A 232 -12.48 -11.58 31.46
C PRO A 232 -13.05 -10.66 32.55
N THR A 233 -12.30 -9.66 33.03
CA THR A 233 -12.70 -8.72 34.13
C THR A 233 -14.02 -7.97 33.93
N ARG A 234 -14.73 -7.64 35.01
CA ARG A 234 -15.98 -6.86 34.88
C ARG A 234 -15.71 -5.46 34.30
N VAL A 235 -16.66 -4.97 33.50
CA VAL A 235 -16.55 -3.66 32.84
C VAL A 235 -16.42 -2.56 33.91
N ALA A 236 -15.46 -1.66 33.75
CA ALA A 236 -15.23 -0.50 34.61
C ALA A 236 -15.03 -0.83 36.11
N THR A 237 -14.44 -2.00 36.43
CA THR A 237 -14.15 -2.43 37.81
C THR A 237 -12.65 -2.68 38.00
N PRO A 238 -11.83 -1.65 38.32
CA PRO A 238 -10.37 -1.75 38.43
C PRO A 238 -9.88 -2.77 39.48
N THR A 239 -10.72 -3.05 40.49
CA THR A 239 -10.40 -3.94 41.61
C THR A 239 -10.30 -5.42 41.23
N ASP A 240 -10.87 -5.84 40.09
CA ASP A 240 -10.85 -7.25 39.64
C ASP A 240 -9.45 -7.69 39.17
N LYS A 241 -8.53 -6.74 38.93
CA LYS A 241 -7.17 -6.95 38.42
C LYS A 241 -6.09 -6.24 39.23
N GLY A 242 -6.33 -6.03 40.53
CA GLY A 242 -5.44 -5.24 41.39
C GLY A 242 -3.97 -5.72 41.42
N ALA A 243 -3.70 -7.01 41.19
CA ALA A 243 -2.34 -7.56 41.12
C ALA A 243 -1.61 -7.15 39.83
N VAL A 244 -2.29 -7.17 38.67
CA VAL A 244 -1.76 -6.66 37.40
C VAL A 244 -1.69 -5.13 37.39
N GLU A 245 -2.69 -4.41 37.89
CA GLU A 245 -2.62 -2.93 37.93
C GLU A 245 -1.49 -2.42 38.84
N GLY A 246 -1.12 -3.16 39.88
CA GLY A 246 0.05 -2.88 40.73
C GLY A 246 1.39 -3.28 40.10
N HIS A 247 1.54 -4.52 39.65
CA HIS A 247 2.83 -5.05 39.18
C HIS A 247 3.17 -4.67 37.74
N VAL A 248 2.20 -4.66 36.82
CA VAL A 248 2.40 -4.25 35.41
C VAL A 248 2.76 -2.77 35.35
N ARG A 249 2.07 -1.93 36.12
CA ARG A 249 2.34 -0.48 36.12
C ARG A 249 3.67 -0.13 36.79
N ILE A 250 4.16 -0.92 37.74
CA ILE A 250 5.47 -0.68 38.38
C ILE A 250 6.62 -1.24 37.54
N MET A 251 6.49 -2.48 37.05
CA MET A 251 7.55 -3.15 36.30
C MET A 251 7.64 -2.58 34.89
N ALA A 252 6.54 -2.51 34.13
CA ALA A 252 6.57 -2.00 32.77
C ALA A 252 7.08 -0.56 32.74
N ASN A 253 6.71 0.31 33.70
CA ASN A 253 7.28 1.66 33.80
C ASN A 253 8.76 1.68 34.20
N ARG A 254 9.25 0.75 35.03
CA ARG A 254 10.68 0.66 35.37
C ARG A 254 11.51 0.10 34.22
N ALA A 255 11.08 -1.00 33.60
CA ALA A 255 11.72 -1.56 32.41
C ALA A 255 11.71 -0.55 31.27
N MET A 256 10.58 0.10 30.99
CA MET A 256 10.51 1.17 29.99
C MET A 256 11.43 2.34 30.33
N LYS A 257 11.49 2.80 31.59
CA LYS A 257 12.39 3.90 31.98
C LYS A 257 13.87 3.54 31.78
N THR A 258 14.26 2.29 32.01
CA THR A 258 15.63 1.81 31.74
C THR A 258 15.90 1.68 30.23
N LEU A 259 14.89 1.29 29.45
CA LEU A 259 15.01 1.07 28.00
C LEU A 259 14.86 2.37 27.17
N GLU A 260 14.22 3.42 27.69
CA GLU A 260 13.97 4.70 27.00
C GLU A 260 15.24 5.47 26.59
N GLY A 261 16.37 5.20 27.26
CA GLY A 261 17.67 5.78 26.91
C GLY A 261 18.46 4.98 25.86
N LEU A 262 17.95 3.83 25.42
CA LEU A 262 18.62 2.90 24.53
C LEU A 262 17.90 2.85 23.18
N SER A 263 18.67 2.85 22.09
CA SER A 263 18.13 2.70 20.73
C SER A 263 18.20 1.25 20.27
N PHE A 264 17.06 0.68 19.89
CA PHE A 264 16.98 -0.68 19.35
C PHE A 264 16.73 -0.64 17.83
N SER A 265 17.47 -1.45 17.08
CA SER A 265 17.33 -1.55 15.62
C SER A 265 16.44 -2.71 15.18
N SER A 266 16.06 -3.61 16.09
CA SER A 266 15.16 -4.75 15.82
C SER A 266 14.33 -5.14 17.03
N ILE A 267 13.23 -5.86 16.79
CA ILE A 267 12.32 -6.32 17.86
C ILE A 267 12.97 -7.42 18.72
N ASN A 268 13.83 -8.26 18.15
CA ASN A 268 14.59 -9.26 18.92
C ASN A 268 15.62 -8.62 19.84
N GLN A 269 16.30 -7.55 19.41
CA GLN A 269 17.23 -6.84 20.28
C GLN A 269 16.52 -6.27 21.51
N LEU A 270 15.33 -5.69 21.31
CA LEU A 270 14.48 -5.22 22.40
C LEU A 270 14.01 -6.38 23.29
N ASN A 271 13.55 -7.49 22.70
CA ASN A 271 13.10 -8.66 23.47
C ASN A 271 14.22 -9.31 24.30
N ARG A 272 15.46 -9.34 23.81
CA ARG A 272 16.63 -9.79 24.58
C ARG A 272 16.87 -8.90 25.79
N ALA A 273 16.92 -7.58 25.58
CA ALA A 273 17.09 -6.62 26.67
C ALA A 273 15.95 -6.70 27.70
N VAL A 274 14.70 -6.89 27.25
CA VAL A 274 13.54 -7.12 28.12
C VAL A 274 13.71 -8.42 28.92
N SER A 275 14.15 -9.51 28.28
CA SER A 275 14.37 -10.80 28.94
C SER A 275 15.44 -10.74 30.02
N GLU A 276 16.55 -10.04 29.78
CA GLU A 276 17.62 -9.82 30.77
C GLU A 276 17.12 -9.01 31.98
N LEU A 277 16.37 -7.93 31.74
CA LEU A 277 15.76 -7.13 32.81
C LEU A 277 14.71 -7.92 33.60
N LEU A 278 13.93 -8.76 32.92
CA LEU A 278 12.92 -9.61 33.52
C LEU A 278 13.54 -10.69 34.42
N ALA A 279 14.65 -11.30 33.99
CA ALA A 279 15.38 -12.28 34.80
C ALA A 279 15.87 -11.67 36.12
N LEU A 280 16.43 -10.45 36.09
CA LEU A 280 16.83 -9.71 37.29
C LEU A 280 15.65 -9.36 38.19
N TYR A 281 14.50 -9.01 37.60
CA TYR A 281 13.30 -8.66 38.36
C TYR A 281 12.71 -9.88 39.09
N ASN A 282 12.58 -11.00 38.40
CA ASN A 282 12.00 -12.22 38.95
C ASN A 282 12.92 -12.91 39.98
N SER A 283 14.24 -12.78 39.84
CA SER A 283 15.23 -13.33 40.79
C SER A 283 15.48 -12.43 42.01
N LYS A 284 14.92 -11.23 42.07
CA LYS A 284 15.15 -10.31 43.19
C LYS A 284 14.38 -10.72 44.45
N PRO A 285 15.06 -10.99 45.58
CA PRO A 285 14.42 -11.24 46.87
C PRO A 285 13.59 -10.06 47.36
N SER A 286 12.47 -10.34 48.02
CA SER A 286 11.57 -9.31 48.57
C SER A 286 11.17 -9.63 50.01
N PRO A 287 11.30 -8.68 50.96
CA PRO A 287 10.77 -8.86 52.31
C PRO A 287 9.26 -9.17 52.35
N ALA A 288 8.50 -8.62 51.38
CA ALA A 288 7.07 -8.89 51.25
C ALA A 288 6.75 -10.33 50.83
N LEU A 289 7.74 -11.08 50.33
CA LEU A 289 7.66 -12.50 49.95
C LEU A 289 8.50 -13.36 50.91
N GLY A 290 8.65 -12.95 52.17
CA GLY A 290 9.39 -13.72 53.18
C GLY A 290 10.89 -13.84 52.91
N GLY A 291 11.47 -12.92 52.12
CA GLY A 291 12.88 -12.98 51.74
C GLY A 291 13.18 -13.87 50.54
N MET A 292 12.18 -14.53 49.96
CA MET A 292 12.30 -15.26 48.70
C MET A 292 12.13 -14.32 47.50
N SER A 293 12.67 -14.72 46.35
CA SER A 293 12.40 -14.11 45.06
C SER A 293 11.08 -14.65 44.47
N ARG A 294 10.55 -13.93 43.47
CA ARG A 294 9.34 -14.35 42.75
C ARG A 294 9.54 -15.69 42.06
N HIS A 295 10.73 -15.89 41.48
CA HIS A 295 11.13 -17.13 40.83
C HIS A 295 11.18 -18.30 41.83
N GLU A 296 11.80 -18.12 42.99
CA GLU A 296 11.86 -19.17 44.02
C GLU A 296 10.46 -19.54 44.52
N LEU A 297 9.63 -18.53 44.82
CA LEU A 297 8.27 -18.76 45.27
C LEU A 297 7.40 -19.45 44.20
N PHE A 298 7.55 -19.05 42.93
CA PHE A 298 6.88 -19.71 41.81
C PHE A 298 7.30 -21.18 41.66
N VAL A 299 8.60 -21.47 41.71
CA VAL A 299 9.12 -22.84 41.54
C VAL A 299 8.68 -23.76 42.68
N VAL A 300 8.66 -23.26 43.91
CA VAL A 300 8.31 -24.05 45.09
C VAL A 300 6.80 -24.27 45.21
N ASP A 301 6.00 -23.20 45.06
CA ASP A 301 4.58 -23.25 45.40
C ASP A 301 3.66 -23.34 44.17
N GLU A 302 3.98 -22.69 43.05
CA GLU A 302 3.05 -22.57 41.90
C GLU A 302 3.31 -23.59 40.79
N LEU A 303 4.58 -23.80 40.40
CA LEU A 303 4.96 -24.71 39.32
C LEU A 303 4.43 -26.14 39.52
N PRO A 304 4.43 -26.73 40.74
CA PRO A 304 3.83 -28.05 40.98
C PRO A 304 2.30 -28.08 40.80
N CYS A 305 1.64 -26.93 40.92
CA CYS A 305 0.19 -26.77 40.81
C CYS A 305 -0.28 -26.48 39.37
N LEU A 306 0.63 -26.10 38.46
CA LEU A 306 0.30 -25.85 37.06
C LEU A 306 -0.03 -27.16 36.32
N GLN A 307 -0.97 -27.06 35.39
CA GLN A 307 -1.23 -28.12 34.43
C GLN A 307 -0.02 -28.29 33.51
N ARG A 308 0.25 -29.52 33.10
CA ARG A 308 1.33 -29.80 32.15
C ARG A 308 1.03 -29.18 30.80
N LEU A 309 2.07 -28.65 30.15
CA LEU A 309 1.97 -28.19 28.78
C LEU A 309 1.57 -29.37 27.86
N PRO A 310 0.68 -29.17 26.89
CA PRO A 310 0.41 -30.14 25.84
C PRO A 310 1.70 -30.51 25.09
N GLU A 311 1.79 -31.76 24.59
CA GLU A 311 2.96 -32.22 23.82
C GLU A 311 3.19 -31.40 22.54
N GLU A 312 2.10 -30.95 21.90
CA GLU A 312 2.16 -30.04 20.76
C GLU A 312 1.78 -28.61 21.18
N PRO A 313 2.64 -27.61 20.95
CA PRO A 313 2.32 -26.23 21.25
C PRO A 313 1.18 -25.74 20.35
N TYR A 314 0.33 -24.88 20.87
CA TYR A 314 -0.69 -24.22 20.07
C TYR A 314 0.00 -23.41 18.96
N SER A 315 -0.50 -23.51 17.72
CA SER A 315 0.08 -22.82 16.57
C SER A 315 -0.85 -21.71 16.08
N PRO A 316 -0.72 -20.47 16.61
CA PRO A 316 -1.45 -19.33 16.10
C PRO A 316 -1.22 -19.15 14.61
N CYS A 317 -2.31 -18.99 13.87
CA CYS A 317 -2.24 -18.55 12.49
C CYS A 317 -3.19 -17.39 12.25
N SER A 318 -2.72 -16.43 11.46
CA SER A 318 -3.59 -15.44 10.87
C SER A 318 -3.36 -15.32 9.39
N TRP A 319 -4.20 -14.48 8.81
CA TRP A 319 -4.53 -14.49 7.41
C TRP A 319 -4.62 -13.02 7.02
N ARG A 320 -3.80 -12.63 6.05
CA ARG A 320 -3.66 -11.24 5.64
C ARG A 320 -3.76 -11.12 4.13
N SER A 321 -4.72 -10.32 3.68
CA SER A 321 -4.78 -9.90 2.28
C SER A 321 -3.74 -8.80 2.01
N CYS A 322 -2.98 -8.98 0.94
CA CYS A 322 -1.99 -8.03 0.46
C CYS A 322 -2.05 -7.94 -1.08
N ARG A 323 -1.42 -6.92 -1.65
CA ARG A 323 -1.29 -6.80 -3.11
C ARG A 323 0.11 -7.20 -3.51
N VAL A 324 0.23 -8.10 -4.48
CA VAL A 324 1.52 -8.45 -5.07
C VAL A 324 2.05 -7.21 -5.80
N ALA A 325 3.26 -6.81 -5.47
CA ALA A 325 3.92 -5.68 -6.11
C ALA A 325 4.21 -5.98 -7.60
N LYS A 326 4.65 -4.97 -8.36
CA LYS A 326 4.90 -5.13 -9.81
C LYS A 326 6.01 -6.14 -10.15
N ASP A 327 6.78 -6.50 -9.15
CA ASP A 327 7.95 -7.36 -9.20
C ASP A 327 7.72 -8.67 -8.44
N ASP A 328 6.45 -9.14 -8.44
CA ASP A 328 6.04 -10.45 -7.92
C ASP A 328 6.46 -10.71 -6.47
N VAL A 329 6.30 -9.69 -5.61
CA VAL A 329 6.61 -9.77 -4.16
C VAL A 329 5.44 -9.31 -3.32
N VAL A 330 5.26 -9.97 -2.17
CA VAL A 330 4.36 -9.53 -1.10
C VAL A 330 5.15 -9.02 0.10
N ALA A 331 4.69 -7.93 0.72
CA ALA A 331 5.25 -7.39 1.96
C ALA A 331 4.39 -7.83 3.14
N VAL A 332 4.98 -8.53 4.12
CA VAL A 332 4.29 -9.18 5.22
C VAL A 332 5.09 -8.94 6.50
N ARG A 333 4.47 -8.25 7.48
CA ARG A 333 5.07 -7.89 8.78
C ARG A 333 6.49 -7.30 8.67
N GLY A 334 6.72 -6.44 7.67
CA GLY A 334 8.02 -5.79 7.45
C GLY A 334 9.03 -6.60 6.65
N ASN A 335 8.75 -7.85 6.29
CA ASN A 335 9.57 -8.69 5.42
C ASN A 335 8.95 -8.85 4.03
N TYR A 336 9.73 -9.36 3.09
CA TYR A 336 9.36 -9.48 1.69
C TYR A 336 9.46 -10.93 1.24
N TYR A 337 8.45 -11.39 0.53
CA TYR A 337 8.39 -12.78 0.08
C TYR A 337 8.03 -12.83 -1.40
N GLY A 338 8.79 -13.60 -2.18
CA GLY A 338 8.56 -13.78 -3.60
C GLY A 338 7.29 -14.58 -3.86
N VAL A 339 6.65 -14.34 -5.00
CA VAL A 339 5.62 -15.21 -5.54
C VAL A 339 5.98 -15.57 -6.99
N PRO A 340 5.47 -16.67 -7.55
CA PRO A 340 5.71 -17.02 -8.95
C PRO A 340 5.40 -15.86 -9.91
N GLU A 341 6.09 -15.81 -11.04
CA GLU A 341 5.92 -14.76 -12.06
C GLU A 341 4.47 -14.69 -12.58
N GLY A 342 4.02 -13.47 -12.91
CA GLY A 342 2.71 -13.23 -13.52
C GLY A 342 1.59 -12.94 -12.51
N HIS A 343 1.92 -12.79 -11.23
CA HIS A 343 1.00 -12.42 -10.16
C HIS A 343 1.06 -10.91 -9.82
N ALA A 344 1.92 -10.14 -10.50
CA ALA A 344 2.07 -8.71 -10.34
C ALA A 344 0.75 -7.93 -10.37
N GLY A 345 0.50 -7.14 -9.32
CA GLY A 345 -0.72 -6.34 -9.17
C GLY A 345 -1.97 -7.11 -8.77
N SER A 346 -1.91 -8.45 -8.69
CA SER A 346 -2.97 -9.29 -8.16
C SER A 346 -3.07 -9.19 -6.63
N LYS A 347 -4.22 -9.61 -6.09
CA LYS A 347 -4.34 -9.81 -4.64
C LYS A 347 -3.68 -11.15 -4.31
N ALA A 348 -2.92 -11.18 -3.23
CA ALA A 348 -2.41 -12.39 -2.61
C ALA A 348 -2.87 -12.40 -1.17
N ARG A 349 -2.97 -13.60 -0.63
CA ARG A 349 -3.62 -13.82 0.64
C ARG A 349 -2.69 -14.74 1.43
N VAL A 350 -2.15 -14.21 2.53
CA VAL A 350 -0.95 -14.71 3.19
C VAL A 350 -1.34 -15.31 4.53
N ARG A 351 -1.04 -16.61 4.69
CA ARG A 351 -1.01 -17.28 5.98
C ARG A 351 0.26 -16.88 6.70
N ILE A 352 0.09 -16.35 7.89
CA ILE A 352 1.18 -16.05 8.80
C ILE A 352 1.08 -17.10 9.90
N GLY A 353 1.93 -18.12 9.84
CA GLY A 353 2.12 -19.11 10.90
C GLY A 353 3.17 -18.67 11.91
N VAL A 354 3.42 -19.51 12.91
CA VAL A 354 4.46 -19.26 13.93
C VAL A 354 5.86 -19.32 13.32
N HIS A 355 6.08 -20.29 12.43
CA HIS A 355 7.39 -20.57 11.82
C HIS A 355 7.39 -20.45 10.29
N ASP A 356 6.23 -20.26 9.67
CA ASP A 356 6.05 -20.26 8.22
C ASP A 356 5.20 -19.07 7.73
N ILE A 357 5.48 -18.65 6.50
CA ILE A 357 4.67 -17.73 5.71
C ILE A 357 4.26 -18.48 4.44
N SER A 358 2.97 -18.81 4.34
CA SER A 358 2.41 -19.47 3.15
C SER A 358 1.57 -18.45 2.37
N ILE A 359 1.94 -18.17 1.13
CA ILE A 359 1.31 -17.14 0.29
C ILE A 359 0.42 -17.84 -0.71
N PHE A 360 -0.85 -17.44 -0.75
CA PHE A 360 -1.84 -17.96 -1.65
C PHE A 360 -2.29 -16.89 -2.65
N THR A 361 -2.96 -17.34 -3.71
CA THR A 361 -3.73 -16.48 -4.60
C THR A 361 -4.73 -15.63 -3.80
N GLY A 362 -5.20 -14.51 -4.36
CA GLY A 362 -6.12 -13.61 -3.65
C GLY A 362 -7.45 -14.26 -3.25
N ASP A 363 -7.80 -15.36 -3.93
CA ASP A 363 -8.86 -16.27 -3.59
C ASP A 363 -8.35 -17.46 -2.78
N GLY A 364 -7.27 -17.39 -2.01
CA GLY A 364 -6.73 -18.42 -1.08
C GLY A 364 -6.62 -19.89 -1.53
N ARG A 365 -6.86 -20.19 -2.81
CA ARG A 365 -7.11 -21.55 -3.34
C ARG A 365 -5.84 -22.25 -3.75
N GLN A 366 -4.89 -21.47 -4.24
CA GLN A 366 -3.63 -21.97 -4.73
C GLN A 366 -2.50 -21.39 -3.90
N LEU A 367 -1.73 -22.28 -3.27
CA LEU A 367 -0.45 -21.91 -2.66
C LEU A 367 0.49 -21.47 -3.78
N LEU A 368 0.95 -20.23 -3.69
CA LEU A 368 1.89 -19.61 -4.61
C LEU A 368 3.32 -19.89 -4.16
N ALA A 369 3.61 -19.71 -2.88
CA ALA A 369 4.92 -19.95 -2.30
C ALA A 369 4.81 -20.15 -0.78
N GLU A 370 5.79 -20.82 -0.20
CA GLU A 370 5.89 -21.02 1.24
C GLU A 370 7.34 -20.78 1.67
N TYR A 371 7.51 -20.05 2.77
CA TYR A 371 8.80 -19.62 3.28
C TYR A 371 8.87 -19.80 4.79
N PRO A 372 10.07 -20.02 5.37
CA PRO A 372 10.25 -19.85 6.80
C PRO A 372 9.93 -18.39 7.18
N ARG A 373 9.20 -18.20 8.28
CA ARG A 373 8.90 -16.86 8.80
C ARG A 373 10.17 -16.23 9.36
N ARG A 374 10.51 -15.05 8.85
CA ARG A 374 11.61 -14.22 9.34
C ARG A 374 11.13 -13.30 10.47
N GLU A 375 12.09 -12.73 11.20
CA GLU A 375 11.82 -11.76 12.26
C GLU A 375 11.00 -10.58 11.72
N ASP A 376 9.86 -10.29 12.35
CA ASP A 376 9.00 -9.19 11.92
C ASP A 376 9.77 -7.86 11.97
N GLY A 377 9.72 -7.09 10.88
CA GLY A 377 10.46 -5.83 10.75
C GLY A 377 11.92 -5.95 10.33
N SER A 378 12.42 -7.15 9.99
CA SER A 378 13.82 -7.34 9.56
C SER A 378 14.11 -6.95 8.10
N GLU A 379 13.09 -6.59 7.31
CA GLU A 379 13.22 -6.18 5.90
C GLU A 379 13.90 -7.22 5.00
N THR A 380 13.87 -8.51 5.36
CA THR A 380 14.50 -9.59 4.60
C THR A 380 13.69 -9.98 3.36
N PHE A 381 14.33 -10.65 2.39
CA PHE A 381 13.68 -11.22 1.22
C PHE A 381 13.91 -12.73 1.12
N ASP A 382 12.84 -13.52 1.01
CA ASP A 382 12.89 -14.94 0.65
C ASP A 382 12.09 -15.15 -0.65
N GLY A 383 12.70 -15.75 -1.69
CA GLY A 383 12.13 -15.84 -3.05
C GLY A 383 12.30 -17.22 -3.69
N LEU A 384 11.45 -17.55 -4.67
CA LEU A 384 11.59 -18.77 -5.47
C LEU A 384 12.74 -18.63 -6.49
N PRO A 385 13.39 -19.72 -6.94
CA PRO A 385 14.32 -19.67 -8.07
C PRO A 385 13.67 -19.02 -9.30
N GLY A 386 14.31 -17.98 -9.85
CA GLY A 386 13.75 -17.15 -10.95
C GLY A 386 13.02 -15.89 -10.46
N VAL A 387 12.53 -15.86 -9.22
CA VAL A 387 11.93 -14.67 -8.59
C VAL A 387 13.03 -13.91 -7.84
N CYS A 388 13.83 -13.14 -8.56
CA CYS A 388 14.74 -12.15 -7.98
C CYS A 388 14.31 -10.75 -8.44
N PRO A 389 13.36 -10.12 -7.73
CA PRO A 389 12.93 -8.76 -7.98
C PRO A 389 14.15 -7.86 -7.95
N ASP A 390 14.34 -7.03 -8.97
CA ASP A 390 15.48 -6.11 -9.05
C ASP A 390 15.72 -5.33 -7.76
N ARG A 391 14.68 -5.07 -6.96
CA ARG A 391 14.78 -4.30 -5.71
C ARG A 391 15.44 -5.02 -4.51
N PHE A 392 15.47 -6.35 -4.52
CA PHE A 392 16.11 -7.17 -3.46
C PHE A 392 17.42 -7.78 -3.93
N ARG A 393 17.75 -7.60 -5.20
CA ARG A 393 19.07 -7.96 -5.70
C ARG A 393 20.11 -7.17 -4.89
N PRO A 394 21.16 -7.84 -4.37
CA PRO A 394 22.30 -7.16 -3.77
C PRO A 394 22.74 -6.00 -4.65
N LEU A 395 23.15 -4.89 -4.05
CA LEU A 395 23.52 -3.70 -4.80
C LEU A 395 24.65 -4.06 -5.80
N ALA A 396 25.63 -4.86 -5.39
CA ALA A 396 26.68 -5.41 -6.25
C ALA A 396 26.13 -6.12 -7.52
N ASP A 397 25.24 -7.09 -7.32
CA ASP A 397 24.66 -7.88 -8.41
C ASP A 397 23.72 -7.05 -9.29
N TRP A 398 22.99 -6.11 -8.69
CA TRP A 398 22.07 -5.24 -9.40
C TRP A 398 22.81 -4.24 -10.28
N CYS A 399 23.87 -3.64 -9.76
CA CYS A 399 24.77 -2.78 -10.50
C CYS A 399 25.39 -3.52 -11.67
N THR A 400 25.89 -4.74 -11.46
CA THR A 400 26.47 -5.55 -12.54
C THR A 400 25.43 -5.92 -13.59
N GLY A 401 24.26 -6.44 -13.18
CA GLY A 401 23.21 -6.88 -14.10
C GLY A 401 22.48 -5.77 -14.87
N ASN A 402 22.52 -4.53 -14.37
CA ASN A 402 21.93 -3.36 -15.05
C ASN A 402 22.99 -2.47 -15.73
N GLY A 403 24.26 -2.86 -15.72
CA GLY A 403 25.36 -2.06 -16.29
C GLY A 403 25.62 -0.75 -15.56
N ARG A 404 25.36 -0.70 -14.25
CA ARG A 404 25.47 0.47 -13.34
C ARG A 404 26.60 0.29 -12.31
N THR A 405 27.74 -0.24 -12.73
CA THR A 405 28.89 -0.57 -11.87
C THR A 405 29.54 0.65 -11.21
N LEU A 406 29.40 1.83 -11.81
CA LEU A 406 29.91 3.10 -11.25
C LEU A 406 29.38 3.39 -9.84
N LEU A 407 28.22 2.87 -9.46
CA LEU A 407 27.70 2.97 -8.10
C LEU A 407 28.58 2.23 -7.09
N LEU A 408 29.14 1.07 -7.47
CA LEU A 408 30.00 0.25 -6.62
C LEU A 408 31.35 0.91 -6.42
N ASP A 409 31.91 1.50 -7.48
CA ASP A 409 33.16 2.28 -7.41
C ASP A 409 33.03 3.50 -6.49
N GLN A 410 31.79 3.95 -6.26
CA GLN A 410 31.47 5.08 -5.39
C GLN A 410 31.18 4.69 -3.94
N TRP A 411 31.32 3.42 -3.55
CA TRP A 411 31.09 2.98 -2.17
C TRP A 411 32.26 3.37 -1.26
N ASP A 412 31.98 4.02 -0.12
CA ASP A 412 33.01 4.36 0.87
C ASP A 412 33.21 3.22 1.87
N PHE A 413 34.21 2.36 1.63
CA PHE A 413 34.52 1.23 2.52
C PHE A 413 35.05 1.67 3.89
N GLN A 414 35.67 2.85 4.01
CA GLN A 414 36.18 3.31 5.31
C GLN A 414 35.05 3.77 6.22
N LYS A 415 34.11 4.55 5.68
CA LYS A 415 32.99 5.11 6.46
C LYS A 415 31.82 4.16 6.65
N ASN A 416 31.65 3.17 5.77
CA ASN A 416 30.61 2.16 5.93
C ASN A 416 31.04 0.96 6.80
N GLY A 417 32.30 0.89 7.23
CA GLY A 417 32.81 -0.19 8.09
C GLY A 417 32.72 -1.55 7.39
N ASP A 418 32.20 -2.55 8.12
CA ASP A 418 32.07 -3.93 7.62
C ASP A 418 30.97 -4.11 6.55
N LEU A 419 30.18 -3.07 6.26
CA LEU A 419 29.08 -3.15 5.31
C LEU A 419 29.60 -3.04 3.87
N THR A 420 29.43 -4.11 3.08
CA THR A 420 29.80 -4.13 1.65
C THR A 420 28.57 -3.90 0.74
N PRO A 421 28.78 -3.51 -0.53
CA PRO A 421 27.70 -3.46 -1.52
C PRO A 421 26.98 -4.80 -1.77
N GLY A 422 27.57 -5.94 -1.38
CA GLY A 422 26.92 -7.25 -1.43
C GLY A 422 25.91 -7.45 -0.29
N ASP A 423 26.11 -6.76 0.83
CA ASP A 423 25.31 -6.93 2.05
C ASP A 423 24.06 -6.05 2.09
N ILE A 424 23.90 -5.16 1.10
CA ILE A 424 22.78 -4.23 1.00
C ILE A 424 22.02 -4.39 -0.31
N VAL A 425 20.69 -4.38 -0.25
CA VAL A 425 19.86 -4.49 -1.45
C VAL A 425 19.75 -3.16 -2.20
N CYS A 426 19.60 -3.22 -3.53
CA CYS A 426 19.69 -2.05 -4.38
C CYS A 426 18.60 -0.99 -4.13
N LYS A 427 17.43 -1.35 -3.56
CA LYS A 427 16.40 -0.36 -3.15
C LYS A 427 16.31 -0.15 -1.64
N SER A 428 17.40 -0.39 -0.90
CA SER A 428 17.44 -0.10 0.53
C SER A 428 17.32 1.39 0.83
N HIS A 429 16.49 1.75 1.82
CA HIS A 429 16.40 3.13 2.32
C HIS A 429 17.51 3.49 3.32
N LYS A 430 18.35 2.52 3.71
CA LYS A 430 19.51 2.76 4.58
C LYS A 430 20.46 3.74 3.92
N LYS A 431 20.79 4.79 4.66
CA LYS A 431 21.79 5.76 4.27
C LYS A 431 23.17 5.17 4.43
N VAL A 432 23.98 5.33 3.40
CA VAL A 432 25.37 4.88 3.38
C VAL A 432 26.24 6.00 2.85
N TRP A 433 27.51 5.93 3.18
CA TRP A 433 28.51 6.85 2.68
C TRP A 433 28.94 6.45 1.28
N TRP A 434 28.89 7.43 0.39
CA TRP A 434 29.39 7.32 -0.96
C TRP A 434 30.58 8.26 -1.09
N LYS A 435 31.60 7.81 -1.80
CA LYS A 435 32.79 8.59 -2.11
C LYS A 435 33.05 8.51 -3.59
N CYS A 436 33.07 9.64 -4.26
CA CYS A 436 33.35 9.64 -5.69
C CYS A 436 34.84 9.35 -5.93
N PRO A 437 35.20 8.31 -6.71
CA PRO A 437 36.60 8.00 -6.99
C PRO A 437 37.27 9.09 -7.84
N ASP A 438 36.50 9.77 -8.71
CA ASP A 438 37.05 10.79 -9.61
C ASP A 438 37.37 12.12 -8.93
N CYS A 439 36.65 12.47 -7.86
CA CYS A 439 36.74 13.81 -7.27
C CYS A 439 36.80 13.86 -5.74
N GLY A 440 36.74 12.70 -5.08
CA GLY A 440 36.77 12.61 -3.62
C GLY A 440 35.55 13.17 -2.88
N PHE A 441 34.50 13.63 -3.58
CA PHE A 441 33.30 14.13 -2.91
C PHE A 441 32.62 12.99 -2.13
N GLU A 442 32.47 13.20 -0.83
CA GLU A 442 31.82 12.28 0.08
C GLU A 442 30.42 12.78 0.42
N TRP A 443 29.41 11.91 0.34
CA TRP A 443 28.06 12.26 0.74
C TRP A 443 27.32 11.06 1.32
N GLU A 444 26.37 11.36 2.21
CA GLU A 444 25.50 10.36 2.79
C GLU A 444 24.17 10.33 2.03
N GLU A 445 23.80 9.19 1.46
CA GLU A 445 22.51 9.03 0.77
C GLU A 445 22.02 7.59 0.81
N ALA A 446 20.70 7.41 0.77
CA ALA A 446 20.06 6.10 0.69
C ALA A 446 20.36 5.39 -0.64
N VAL A 447 20.67 4.08 -0.59
CA VAL A 447 20.92 3.24 -1.77
C VAL A 447 19.77 3.32 -2.78
N ALA A 448 18.53 3.29 -2.30
CA ALA A 448 17.32 3.43 -3.12
C ALA A 448 17.26 4.72 -3.92
N ARG A 449 17.75 5.84 -3.37
CA ARG A 449 17.77 7.11 -4.10
C ARG A 449 18.79 7.08 -5.23
N ARG A 450 19.92 6.40 -5.04
CA ARG A 450 20.96 6.22 -6.07
C ARG A 450 20.47 5.32 -7.20
N THR A 451 19.91 4.15 -6.87
CA THR A 451 19.44 3.18 -7.87
C THR A 451 18.17 3.64 -8.60
N GLN A 452 17.29 4.42 -7.98
CA GLN A 452 16.11 5.00 -8.65
C GLN A 452 16.41 6.26 -9.45
N ARG A 453 17.59 6.86 -9.28
CA ARG A 453 18.02 7.98 -10.08
C ARG A 453 18.31 7.51 -11.51
N GLY A 454 17.99 8.37 -12.49
CA GLY A 454 18.28 8.08 -13.90
C GLY A 454 19.75 8.24 -14.31
N PHE A 455 20.66 8.46 -13.37
CA PHE A 455 22.11 8.57 -13.59
C PHE A 455 22.89 8.05 -12.38
N ASP A 456 24.08 7.51 -12.60
CA ASP A 456 24.97 6.93 -11.57
C ASP A 456 26.09 7.85 -11.12
N ASP A 457 26.34 8.90 -11.88
CA ASP A 457 27.41 9.84 -11.60
C ASP A 457 27.28 10.47 -10.20
N CYS A 458 28.42 10.84 -9.64
CA CYS A 458 28.50 11.58 -8.39
C CYS A 458 27.67 12.87 -8.45
N LEU A 459 26.98 13.20 -7.36
CA LEU A 459 26.15 14.41 -7.24
C LEU A 459 26.91 15.69 -7.60
N ALA A 460 28.16 15.79 -7.19
CA ALA A 460 29.03 16.91 -7.48
C ALA A 460 29.50 16.91 -8.95
N CYS A 461 29.95 15.75 -9.47
CA CYS A 461 30.38 15.60 -10.86
C CYS A 461 29.23 15.76 -11.86
N CYS A 462 27.98 15.51 -11.46
CA CYS A 462 26.81 15.69 -12.31
C CYS A 462 26.19 17.09 -12.20
N GLY A 463 26.76 17.98 -11.36
CA GLY A 463 26.29 19.34 -11.14
C GLY A 463 24.92 19.45 -10.46
N VAL A 464 24.57 18.45 -9.64
CA VAL A 464 23.29 18.39 -8.89
C VAL A 464 23.44 18.90 -7.45
N GLU A 465 24.60 18.70 -6.83
CA GLU A 465 24.96 19.31 -5.54
C GLU A 465 26.01 20.40 -5.78
N LEU A 466 25.86 21.54 -5.10
CA LEU A 466 26.86 22.61 -5.13
C LEU A 466 27.98 22.24 -4.16
N VAL A 467 29.20 22.15 -4.67
CA VAL A 467 30.40 21.85 -3.90
C VAL A 467 31.38 22.99 -4.11
N ALA A 468 31.61 23.74 -3.04
CA ALA A 468 32.57 24.82 -3.02
C ALA A 468 33.97 24.30 -3.40
N GLY A 469 34.70 25.06 -4.22
CA GLY A 469 36.01 24.67 -4.73
C GLY A 469 35.94 23.70 -5.90
N LYS A 470 34.75 23.41 -6.46
CA LYS A 470 34.60 22.43 -7.54
C LYS A 470 33.66 22.86 -8.65
N ASN A 471 32.40 23.16 -8.33
CA ASN A 471 31.37 23.42 -9.34
C ASN A 471 30.55 24.70 -9.09
N ASP A 472 30.99 25.50 -8.13
CA ASP A 472 30.53 26.86 -7.91
C ASP A 472 31.10 27.83 -8.96
N LEU A 473 30.51 29.03 -9.02
CA LEU A 473 30.91 30.05 -9.98
C LEU A 473 32.34 30.54 -9.76
N ALA A 474 32.76 30.73 -8.50
CA ALA A 474 34.10 31.22 -8.16
C ALA A 474 35.19 30.27 -8.68
N THR A 475 34.95 28.97 -8.58
CA THR A 475 35.90 27.95 -9.03
C THR A 475 35.92 27.79 -10.54
N LEU A 476 34.75 27.67 -11.18
CA LEU A 476 34.68 27.34 -12.60
C LEU A 476 34.95 28.54 -13.52
N PHE A 477 34.64 29.74 -13.05
CA PHE A 477 34.78 30.98 -13.82
C PHE A 477 35.29 32.11 -12.92
N PRO A 478 36.52 32.02 -12.40
CA PRO A 478 37.08 33.01 -11.49
C PRO A 478 37.06 34.42 -12.10
N GLU A 479 37.31 34.54 -13.40
CA GLU A 479 37.28 35.81 -14.13
C GLU A 479 35.88 36.44 -14.20
N ILE A 480 34.84 35.61 -14.14
CA ILE A 480 33.45 36.06 -14.09
C ILE A 480 33.05 36.39 -12.64
N ALA A 481 33.53 35.59 -11.68
CA ALA A 481 33.29 35.82 -10.26
C ALA A 481 33.94 37.12 -9.74
N GLU A 482 35.06 37.55 -10.32
CA GLU A 482 35.67 38.87 -10.07
C GLU A 482 34.72 40.04 -10.39
N GLU A 483 33.82 39.86 -11.35
CA GLU A 483 32.82 40.88 -11.71
C GLU A 483 31.53 40.74 -10.89
N TRP A 484 31.51 39.90 -9.84
CA TRP A 484 30.38 39.82 -8.92
C TRP A 484 30.28 41.12 -8.13
N HIS A 485 29.08 41.69 -8.07
CA HIS A 485 28.90 42.93 -7.31
C HIS A 485 29.12 42.66 -5.80
N PRO A 486 29.97 43.46 -5.11
CA PRO A 486 30.34 43.21 -3.72
C PRO A 486 29.14 43.27 -2.76
N ASP A 487 28.24 44.26 -2.93
CA ASP A 487 27.20 44.54 -1.92
C ASP A 487 25.74 44.33 -2.37
N LYS A 488 25.48 43.98 -3.65
CA LYS A 488 24.12 43.93 -4.22
C LYS A 488 23.56 42.51 -4.41
N ASN A 489 24.29 41.49 -3.97
CA ASN A 489 23.89 40.10 -4.09
C ASN A 489 23.83 39.43 -2.71
N PRO A 490 22.77 38.67 -2.39
CA PRO A 490 22.61 38.03 -1.08
C PRO A 490 23.47 36.77 -0.90
N LEU A 491 24.06 36.25 -1.98
CA LEU A 491 24.91 35.04 -1.99
C LEU A 491 26.26 35.40 -2.62
N SER A 492 27.33 34.76 -2.14
CA SER A 492 28.66 34.89 -2.73
C SER A 492 28.82 34.03 -4.00
N PRO A 493 29.82 34.31 -4.86
CA PRO A 493 30.14 33.47 -6.02
C PRO A 493 30.43 32.00 -5.70
N SER A 494 30.92 31.70 -4.49
CA SER A 494 31.17 30.33 -4.02
C SER A 494 29.89 29.59 -3.60
N GLU A 495 28.78 30.30 -3.43
CA GLU A 495 27.48 29.77 -2.96
C GLU A 495 26.46 29.62 -4.08
N VAL A 496 26.87 29.79 -5.35
CA VAL A 496 25.97 29.70 -6.50
C VAL A 496 26.54 28.80 -7.60
N PHE A 497 25.64 28.09 -8.29
CA PHE A 497 26.01 27.36 -9.50
C PHE A 497 26.29 28.31 -10.67
N SER A 498 27.25 27.95 -11.52
CA SER A 498 27.57 28.72 -12.73
C SER A 498 26.42 28.78 -13.77
N ASP A 499 25.53 27.80 -13.79
CA ASP A 499 24.34 27.75 -14.66
C ASP A 499 23.06 28.31 -13.98
N TYR A 500 23.21 29.05 -12.89
CA TYR A 500 22.07 29.66 -12.20
C TYR A 500 21.36 30.68 -13.08
N ARG A 501 20.05 30.48 -13.24
CA ARG A 501 19.19 31.27 -14.13
C ARG A 501 18.63 32.53 -13.49
N GLN A 502 18.77 32.68 -12.18
CA GLN A 502 18.38 33.89 -11.47
C GLN A 502 19.27 35.06 -11.88
N ARG A 503 18.68 36.24 -12.00
CA ARG A 503 19.42 37.47 -12.29
C ARG A 503 20.13 37.94 -11.03
N VAL A 504 21.39 38.33 -11.18
CA VAL A 504 22.27 38.86 -10.12
C VAL A 504 22.97 40.11 -10.64
N TRP A 505 23.48 40.93 -9.72
CA TRP A 505 24.21 42.16 -10.03
C TRP A 505 25.69 41.88 -10.32
N TRP A 506 26.20 42.55 -11.35
CA TRP A 506 27.58 42.48 -11.78
C TRP A 506 28.20 43.88 -11.75
N LEU A 507 29.49 43.95 -11.43
CA LEU A 507 30.33 45.13 -11.57
C LEU A 507 31.47 44.76 -12.51
N GLY A 508 31.38 45.20 -13.77
CA GLY A 508 32.39 44.87 -14.77
C GLY A 508 33.69 45.61 -14.51
N LYS A 509 34.81 45.09 -15.04
CA LYS A 509 36.13 45.75 -14.96
C LYS A 509 36.15 47.17 -15.55
N CYS A 510 35.20 47.45 -16.44
CA CYS A 510 34.95 48.79 -17.00
C CYS A 510 34.27 49.78 -16.03
N GLY A 511 33.91 49.36 -14.81
CA GLY A 511 33.21 50.16 -13.81
C GLY A 511 31.68 50.21 -13.98
N HIS A 512 31.13 49.60 -15.04
CA HIS A 512 29.68 49.56 -15.24
C HIS A 512 29.01 48.50 -14.39
N GLU A 513 27.85 48.83 -13.83
CA GLU A 513 27.01 47.90 -13.07
C GLU A 513 25.80 47.43 -13.89
N TRP A 514 25.49 46.14 -13.85
CA TRP A 514 24.28 45.61 -14.51
C TRP A 514 23.72 44.35 -13.88
N CYS A 515 22.44 44.08 -14.12
CA CYS A 515 21.77 42.88 -13.64
C CYS A 515 21.54 41.86 -14.79
N ALA A 516 22.05 40.64 -14.66
CA ALA A 516 21.93 39.56 -15.65
C ALA A 516 22.01 38.15 -15.01
N PRO A 517 21.45 37.10 -15.65
CA PRO A 517 21.63 35.73 -15.19
C PRO A 517 23.07 35.22 -15.30
N ILE A 518 23.54 34.45 -14.31
CA ILE A 518 24.86 33.80 -14.32
C ILE A 518 25.01 32.90 -15.55
N ALA A 519 24.00 32.07 -15.83
CA ALA A 519 23.98 31.17 -16.99
C ALA A 519 24.22 31.88 -18.34
N LYS A 520 23.74 33.12 -18.48
CA LYS A 520 23.95 33.91 -19.72
C LYS A 520 25.38 34.43 -19.83
N ARG A 521 26.04 34.68 -18.70
CA ARG A 521 27.44 35.14 -18.67
C ARG A 521 28.39 34.00 -19.01
N VAL A 522 28.24 32.85 -18.34
CA VAL A 522 29.18 31.72 -18.49
C VAL A 522 29.00 30.98 -19.81
N GLY A 523 27.79 31.02 -20.40
CA GLY A 523 27.40 30.21 -21.55
C GLY A 523 28.04 30.61 -22.88
N SER A 524 28.61 31.81 -23.00
CA SER A 524 29.36 32.23 -24.19
C SER A 524 30.26 33.42 -23.89
N ALA A 525 31.36 33.57 -24.62
CA ALA A 525 32.24 34.74 -24.56
C ALA A 525 31.46 36.02 -24.89
N VAL A 526 30.52 35.97 -25.84
CA VAL A 526 29.59 37.08 -26.09
C VAL A 526 28.77 37.38 -24.82
N GLY A 527 28.29 36.38 -24.10
CA GLY A 527 27.52 36.53 -22.86
C GLY A 527 28.27 37.22 -21.72
N ARG A 528 29.60 37.04 -21.63
CA ARG A 528 30.48 37.62 -20.60
C ARG A 528 30.63 39.13 -20.73
N LEU A 529 30.56 39.67 -21.96
CA LEU A 529 30.78 41.08 -22.21
C LEU A 529 29.81 41.97 -21.40
N CYS A 530 30.35 43.04 -20.82
CA CYS A 530 29.53 44.12 -20.30
C CYS A 530 28.50 44.55 -21.36
N PRO A 531 27.19 44.55 -21.05
CA PRO A 531 26.15 44.80 -22.02
C PRO A 531 26.21 46.23 -22.60
N TYR A 532 26.83 47.17 -21.89
CA TYR A 532 27.05 48.53 -22.36
C TYR A 532 28.28 48.61 -23.28
N CYS A 533 29.43 48.09 -22.87
CA CYS A 533 30.63 48.06 -23.73
C CYS A 533 30.43 47.24 -25.01
N SER A 534 29.56 46.23 -24.99
CA SER A 534 29.19 45.46 -26.19
C SER A 534 28.08 46.13 -27.03
N GLY A 535 27.59 47.31 -26.64
CA GLY A 535 26.46 47.99 -27.29
C GLY A 535 25.13 47.22 -27.27
N ARG A 536 24.95 46.21 -26.42
CA ARG A 536 23.69 45.45 -26.33
C ARG A 536 22.63 46.15 -25.50
N LYS A 537 23.04 46.98 -24.54
CA LYS A 537 22.20 47.87 -23.74
C LYS A 537 22.72 49.30 -23.87
N ALA A 538 21.80 50.26 -23.81
CA ALA A 538 22.14 51.68 -23.76
C ALA A 538 22.62 52.07 -22.37
N LEU A 539 23.66 52.89 -22.32
CA LEU A 539 24.12 53.63 -21.16
C LEU A 539 24.24 55.08 -21.58
N LYS A 540 23.43 55.93 -20.95
CA LYS A 540 23.37 57.36 -21.22
C LYS A 540 24.73 58.01 -20.99
N GLY A 541 25.18 58.83 -21.94
CA GLY A 541 26.48 59.50 -21.92
C GLY A 541 27.65 58.63 -22.39
N PHE A 542 27.40 57.41 -22.89
CA PHE A 542 28.46 56.48 -23.28
C PHE A 542 28.25 55.88 -24.67
N ASN A 543 27.24 55.02 -24.83
CA ASN A 543 27.01 54.27 -26.07
C ASN A 543 25.60 54.49 -26.65
N ASP A 544 24.84 55.39 -26.05
CA ASP A 544 23.52 55.75 -26.51
C ASP A 544 23.58 56.59 -27.79
N VAL A 545 22.49 56.58 -28.55
CA VAL A 545 22.42 57.26 -29.84
C VAL A 545 22.57 58.77 -29.67
N ALA A 546 22.01 59.39 -28.63
CA ALA A 546 22.12 60.84 -28.41
C ALA A 546 23.57 61.27 -28.22
N THR A 547 24.37 60.47 -27.52
CA THR A 547 25.77 60.77 -27.26
C THR A 547 26.67 60.48 -28.47
N VAL A 548 26.56 59.29 -29.05
CA VAL A 548 27.52 58.83 -30.09
C VAL A 548 27.16 59.31 -31.50
N CYS A 549 25.87 59.53 -31.76
CA CYS A 549 25.40 60.03 -33.05
C CYS A 549 24.25 61.05 -32.87
N PRO A 550 24.57 62.28 -32.43
CA PRO A 550 23.61 63.37 -32.36
C PRO A 550 22.91 63.62 -33.71
N GLU A 551 23.58 63.33 -34.83
CA GLU A 551 23.02 63.44 -36.17
C GLU A 551 21.83 62.48 -36.37
N LEU A 552 22.00 61.21 -35.99
CA LEU A 552 20.90 60.23 -35.99
C LEU A 552 19.80 60.62 -34.99
N ALA A 553 20.18 61.14 -33.82
CA ALA A 553 19.24 61.61 -32.80
C ALA A 553 18.37 62.78 -33.31
N ALA A 554 18.92 63.67 -34.15
CA ALA A 554 18.16 64.76 -34.77
C ALA A 554 17.07 64.26 -35.73
N HIS A 555 17.28 63.07 -36.32
CA HIS A 555 16.28 62.40 -37.16
C HIS A 555 15.30 61.54 -36.35
N TRP A 556 15.42 61.46 -35.01
CA TRP A 556 14.63 60.55 -34.20
C TRP A 556 13.14 60.89 -34.20
N HIS A 557 12.28 59.93 -34.49
CA HIS A 557 10.84 60.16 -34.42
C HIS A 557 10.32 59.98 -32.97
N PRO A 558 9.85 61.06 -32.30
CA PRO A 558 9.56 61.04 -30.85
C PRO A 558 8.39 60.10 -30.48
N ALA A 559 7.27 60.17 -31.21
CA ALA A 559 6.10 59.35 -30.91
C ALA A 559 6.23 57.89 -31.39
N LYS A 560 6.87 57.65 -32.54
CA LYS A 560 6.91 56.31 -33.17
C LYS A 560 7.99 55.39 -32.62
N ASN A 561 8.91 55.92 -31.82
CA ASN A 561 9.81 55.07 -31.04
C ASN A 561 9.22 54.67 -29.67
N ARG A 562 7.91 54.88 -29.42
CA ARG A 562 7.19 54.47 -28.19
C ARG A 562 7.72 55.13 -26.92
N GLY A 563 8.12 56.39 -27.02
CA GLY A 563 8.77 57.09 -25.90
C GLY A 563 10.20 56.62 -25.65
N LEU A 564 10.75 55.70 -26.46
CA LEU A 564 12.17 55.41 -26.44
C LEU A 564 12.91 56.63 -26.99
N ARG A 565 13.71 57.27 -26.14
CA ARG A 565 14.51 58.44 -26.53
C ARG A 565 15.86 57.97 -27.07
N PRO A 566 16.56 58.78 -27.86
CA PRO A 566 17.90 58.43 -28.33
C PRO A 566 18.85 58.01 -27.21
N GLU A 567 18.74 58.64 -26.03
CA GLU A 567 19.51 58.31 -24.83
C GLU A 567 19.18 56.95 -24.19
N ASP A 568 18.02 56.37 -24.54
CA ASP A 568 17.58 55.06 -24.04
C ASP A 568 17.94 53.92 -25.02
N MET A 569 18.55 54.24 -26.17
CA MET A 569 18.89 53.25 -27.20
C MET A 569 20.40 53.24 -27.50
N SER A 570 20.98 52.05 -27.52
CA SER A 570 22.36 51.84 -27.96
C SER A 570 22.49 51.97 -29.48
N ILE A 571 23.63 52.48 -29.95
CA ILE A 571 24.00 52.50 -31.36
C ILE A 571 24.07 51.11 -32.02
N LEU A 572 24.23 50.04 -31.24
CA LEU A 572 24.24 48.66 -31.72
C LEU A 572 22.91 47.93 -31.53
N ALA A 573 21.85 48.65 -31.16
CA ALA A 573 20.54 48.04 -30.98
C ALA A 573 20.08 47.35 -32.29
N PRO A 574 19.69 46.06 -32.25
CA PRO A 574 19.20 45.34 -33.43
C PRO A 574 17.79 45.79 -33.85
N HIS A 575 17.16 46.63 -33.02
CA HIS A 575 15.83 47.12 -33.23
C HIS A 575 15.86 48.37 -34.10
N ALA A 576 15.34 48.24 -35.32
CA ALA A 576 15.21 49.40 -36.19
C ALA A 576 14.20 50.41 -35.62
N VAL A 577 14.61 51.68 -35.59
CA VAL A 577 13.87 52.84 -35.10
C VAL A 577 13.30 53.65 -36.25
N TYR A 578 12.28 54.45 -35.95
CA TYR A 578 11.64 55.36 -36.91
C TYR A 578 12.40 56.68 -36.94
N LEU A 579 12.73 57.14 -38.14
CA LEU A 579 13.53 58.33 -38.41
C LEU A 579 12.86 59.25 -39.45
N TRP A 580 13.17 60.55 -39.42
CA TRP A 580 12.70 61.62 -40.32
C TRP A 580 13.67 61.96 -41.45
N ASP A 581 13.20 62.10 -42.71
CA ASP A 581 14.07 62.06 -43.91
C ASP A 581 14.46 63.47 -44.31
N GLY A 582 15.42 64.03 -43.57
CA GLY A 582 15.70 65.46 -43.62
C GLY A 582 14.63 66.27 -42.86
N PRO A 583 14.26 67.49 -43.30
CA PRO A 583 13.37 68.40 -42.55
C PRO A 583 11.93 67.89 -42.54
N LEU A 584 11.68 66.83 -41.74
CA LEU A 584 10.39 66.30 -41.33
C LEU A 584 9.44 65.86 -42.47
N THR A 585 9.96 65.40 -43.62
CA THR A 585 9.11 65.11 -44.80
C THR A 585 8.68 63.63 -44.96
N ARG A 586 9.49 62.64 -44.53
CA ARG A 586 9.18 61.20 -44.66
C ARG A 586 9.68 60.37 -43.48
N ILE A 587 9.01 59.24 -43.20
CA ILE A 587 9.34 58.32 -42.11
C ILE A 587 9.84 57.00 -42.70
N TRP A 588 11.04 56.55 -42.31
CA TRP A 588 11.52 55.19 -42.61
C TRP A 588 12.04 54.53 -41.33
N ARG A 589 12.41 53.25 -41.46
CA ARG A 589 12.84 52.43 -40.35
C ARG A 589 14.20 51.82 -40.62
N GLU A 590 15.17 52.12 -39.77
CA GLU A 590 16.55 51.66 -39.90
C GLU A 590 17.14 51.39 -38.52
N THR A 591 18.09 50.46 -38.41
CA THR A 591 18.82 50.29 -37.14
C THR A 591 19.84 51.41 -36.99
N PRO A 592 20.15 51.88 -35.78
CA PRO A 592 21.18 52.89 -35.58
C PRO A 592 22.50 52.49 -36.26
N ARG A 593 22.90 51.22 -36.08
CA ARG A 593 24.03 50.60 -36.78
C ARG A 593 23.98 50.76 -38.30
N SER A 594 22.90 50.31 -38.94
CA SER A 594 22.78 50.38 -40.41
C SER A 594 22.80 51.81 -40.92
N TRP A 595 22.15 52.73 -40.19
CA TRP A 595 22.10 54.14 -40.56
C TRP A 595 23.49 54.76 -40.49
N MET A 596 24.23 54.54 -39.40
CA MET A 596 25.57 55.09 -39.21
C MET A 596 26.56 54.52 -40.24
N VAL A 597 26.54 53.21 -40.51
CA VAL A 597 27.38 52.59 -41.57
C VAL A 597 27.09 53.20 -42.93
N ARG A 598 25.81 53.43 -43.27
CA ARG A 598 25.41 54.04 -44.55
C ARG A 598 25.88 55.50 -44.70
N HIS A 599 26.02 56.23 -43.60
CA HIS A 599 26.50 57.62 -43.60
C HIS A 599 28.01 57.72 -43.31
N GLY A 600 28.76 56.63 -43.45
CA GLY A 600 30.21 56.64 -43.31
C GLY A 600 30.71 56.76 -41.86
N MET A 601 29.85 56.58 -40.87
CA MET A 601 30.18 56.67 -39.43
C MET A 601 30.46 55.29 -38.81
N ALA A 602 31.01 54.37 -39.62
CA ALA A 602 31.32 53.01 -39.15
C ALA A 602 32.43 53.00 -38.10
N ASP A 603 33.35 53.96 -38.18
CA ASP A 603 34.42 54.23 -37.22
C ASP A 603 33.90 54.49 -35.79
N ARG A 604 32.77 55.18 -35.63
CA ARG A 604 32.13 55.43 -34.32
C ARG A 604 31.51 54.17 -33.70
N ILE A 605 31.24 53.16 -34.51
CA ILE A 605 30.61 51.90 -34.09
C ILE A 605 31.66 50.81 -33.85
N GLU A 606 32.76 50.87 -34.61
CA GLU A 606 33.82 49.87 -34.62
C GLU A 606 34.37 49.53 -33.23
N PRO A 607 34.57 50.47 -32.27
CA PRO A 607 34.99 50.14 -30.91
C PRO A 607 34.06 49.14 -30.20
N PHE A 608 32.77 49.17 -30.48
CA PHE A 608 31.78 48.27 -29.89
C PHE A 608 31.65 46.95 -30.69
N GLU A 609 31.78 47.03 -32.01
CA GLU A 609 31.74 45.86 -32.90
C GLU A 609 32.98 44.99 -32.78
N ALA A 610 34.17 45.58 -32.61
CA ALA A 610 35.42 44.87 -32.39
C ALA A 610 35.32 43.95 -31.18
N VAL A 611 34.84 44.47 -30.04
CA VAL A 611 34.62 43.69 -28.80
C VAL A 611 33.63 42.53 -29.03
N CYS A 612 32.55 42.77 -29.79
CA CYS A 612 31.60 41.72 -30.13
C CYS A 612 32.16 40.68 -31.12
N ARG A 613 33.03 41.11 -32.04
CA ARG A 613 33.65 40.27 -33.08
C ARG A 613 34.70 39.35 -32.47
N GLU A 614 35.54 39.89 -31.60
CA GLU A 614 36.51 39.11 -30.81
C GLU A 614 35.81 38.05 -29.97
N ALA A 615 34.75 38.41 -29.23
CA ALA A 615 33.98 37.45 -28.46
C ALA A 615 33.30 36.38 -29.33
N LYS A 616 32.77 36.73 -30.50
CA LYS A 616 32.21 35.76 -31.45
C LYS A 616 33.28 34.86 -32.08
N ALA A 617 34.48 35.39 -32.30
CA ALA A 617 35.62 34.63 -32.80
C ALA A 617 36.04 33.59 -31.75
N ILE A 618 36.12 33.97 -30.48
CA ILE A 618 36.36 33.05 -29.34
C ILE A 618 35.27 31.98 -29.29
N ASP A 619 33.99 32.36 -29.38
CA ASP A 619 32.86 31.40 -29.38
C ASP A 619 32.89 30.44 -30.59
N SER A 620 33.44 30.89 -31.73
CA SER A 620 33.51 30.10 -32.98
C SER A 620 34.77 29.25 -33.09
N SER A 621 35.88 29.68 -32.49
CA SER A 621 37.16 28.96 -32.45
C SER A 621 37.24 27.96 -31.30
N CYS A 622 36.44 28.18 -30.26
CA CYS A 622 36.22 27.16 -29.25
C CYS A 622 35.38 26.06 -29.91
N GLU A 623 36.01 24.97 -30.37
CA GLU A 623 35.31 23.70 -30.31
C GLU A 623 34.78 23.63 -28.89
N MET A 624 33.46 23.58 -28.70
CA MET A 624 32.89 23.41 -27.38
C MET A 624 33.23 22.00 -26.89
N SER A 625 34.49 21.80 -26.50
CA SER A 625 35.05 20.56 -26.01
C SER A 625 34.47 20.35 -24.61
N SER A 626 33.76 19.24 -24.45
CA SER A 626 33.67 18.40 -23.25
C SER A 626 33.23 19.00 -21.89
N MET A 627 33.53 20.24 -21.51
CA MET A 627 33.25 20.79 -20.17
C MET A 627 31.78 21.20 -19.94
N GLN A 628 31.02 21.58 -20.98
CA GLN A 628 29.61 21.97 -20.83
C GLN A 628 28.61 20.81 -20.94
N ARG A 629 29.06 19.56 -20.87
CA ARG A 629 28.18 18.40 -20.62
C ARG A 629 27.87 18.15 -19.14
N LEU A 630 28.16 19.12 -18.27
CA LEU A 630 27.67 19.14 -16.90
C LEU A 630 26.17 19.53 -16.89
N GLY A 631 25.30 18.53 -16.75
CA GLY A 631 23.88 18.76 -16.48
C GLY A 631 22.90 17.82 -17.16
N LYS A 632 23.11 16.49 -17.11
CA LYS A 632 22.04 15.51 -17.41
C LYS A 632 21.11 15.25 -16.22
N GLY A 633 21.31 15.91 -15.08
CA GLY A 633 20.35 15.92 -14.00
C GLY A 633 19.09 16.72 -14.40
N LYS A 634 17.89 16.17 -14.19
CA LYS A 634 16.63 16.92 -14.36
C LYS A 634 16.72 18.20 -13.54
N SER A 635 16.73 19.36 -14.20
CA SER A 635 16.90 20.69 -13.61
C SER A 635 16.00 20.95 -12.40
N THR A 636 14.85 20.30 -12.35
CA THR A 636 13.90 20.36 -11.23
C THR A 636 14.47 19.85 -9.91
N VAL A 637 15.31 18.80 -9.90
CA VAL A 637 15.90 18.24 -8.67
C VAL A 637 17.03 19.13 -8.16
N LYS A 638 17.89 19.61 -9.06
CA LYS A 638 18.97 20.57 -8.78
C LYS A 638 18.42 21.84 -8.13
N TRP A 639 17.44 22.48 -8.77
CA TRP A 639 16.87 23.74 -8.26
C TRP A 639 16.06 23.54 -6.99
N ALA A 640 15.34 22.43 -6.83
CA ALA A 640 14.60 22.15 -5.59
C ALA A 640 15.54 21.97 -4.38
N ARG A 641 16.66 21.23 -4.55
CA ARG A 641 17.68 21.07 -3.50
C ARG A 641 18.37 22.38 -3.17
N PHE A 642 18.81 23.12 -4.20
CA PHE A 642 19.48 24.41 -4.04
C PHE A 642 18.62 25.45 -3.32
N ILE A 643 17.36 25.64 -3.74
CA ILE A 643 16.43 26.60 -3.13
C ILE A 643 16.10 26.23 -1.68
N THR A 644 16.02 24.93 -1.37
CA THR A 644 15.77 24.47 0.00
C THR A 644 16.99 24.70 0.89
N GLY A 645 18.21 24.45 0.40
CA GLY A 645 19.45 24.64 1.15
C GLY A 645 19.85 26.11 1.36
N THR A 646 19.39 27.02 0.49
CA THR A 646 19.71 28.46 0.55
C THR A 646 18.64 29.31 1.25
N GLY A 647 17.54 28.70 1.73
CA GLY A 647 16.48 29.44 2.44
C GLY A 647 15.59 30.34 1.57
N LEU A 648 15.75 30.32 0.23
CA LEU A 648 14.99 31.16 -0.71
C LEU A 648 13.52 30.73 -0.88
N ARG A 649 13.10 29.63 -0.26
CA ARG A 649 11.75 29.08 -0.40
C ARG A 649 10.74 29.86 0.45
N GLY A 650 9.71 30.41 -0.20
CA GLY A 650 8.56 31.02 0.49
C GLY A 650 8.68 32.53 0.74
N MET A 651 9.69 33.18 0.17
CA MET A 651 9.89 34.64 0.25
C MET A 651 8.74 35.41 -0.44
N SER A 652 8.33 36.55 0.12
CA SER A 652 7.33 37.44 -0.49
C SER A 652 7.90 38.12 -1.75
N LEU A 653 7.04 38.64 -2.64
CA LEU A 653 7.46 39.44 -3.79
C LEU A 653 8.21 40.69 -3.33
N GLN A 654 7.76 41.32 -2.24
CA GLN A 654 8.45 42.49 -1.68
C GLN A 654 9.85 42.16 -1.16
N ASP A 655 9.98 41.14 -0.31
CA ASP A 655 11.27 40.76 0.27
C ASP A 655 12.23 40.29 -0.81
N TRP A 656 11.72 39.57 -1.82
CA TRP A 656 12.50 39.17 -2.97
C TRP A 656 12.94 40.38 -3.80
N CYS A 657 12.04 41.32 -4.10
CA CYS A 657 12.40 42.54 -4.83
C CYS A 657 13.43 43.38 -4.07
N LEU A 658 13.36 43.46 -2.75
CA LEU A 658 14.35 44.16 -1.93
C LEU A 658 15.69 43.40 -1.91
N ALA A 659 15.67 42.08 -1.70
CA ALA A 659 16.87 41.24 -1.64
C ALA A 659 17.65 41.21 -2.97
N PHE A 660 16.96 41.37 -4.11
CA PHE A 660 17.57 41.37 -5.45
C PHE A 660 17.55 42.75 -6.14
N ASN A 661 17.16 43.81 -5.41
CA ASN A 661 17.11 45.21 -5.86
C ASN A 661 16.28 45.44 -7.15
N HIS A 662 15.06 44.89 -7.17
CA HIS A 662 14.02 45.00 -8.21
C HIS A 662 12.90 45.99 -7.83
N GLU A 663 13.28 47.18 -7.38
CA GLU A 663 12.31 48.25 -7.07
C GLU A 663 11.53 48.73 -8.29
N ASP A 664 12.08 48.57 -9.49
CA ASP A 664 11.41 48.85 -10.76
C ASP A 664 10.11 48.05 -10.90
N LEU A 665 10.14 46.77 -10.51
CA LEU A 665 8.96 45.90 -10.53
C LEU A 665 7.91 46.34 -9.50
N LEU A 666 8.35 46.83 -8.33
CA LEU A 666 7.46 47.37 -7.31
C LEU A 666 6.80 48.68 -7.76
N LYS A 667 7.51 49.52 -8.53
CA LYS A 667 6.98 50.77 -9.10
C LYS A 667 5.92 50.55 -10.18
N GLU A 668 5.97 49.41 -10.88
CA GLU A 668 4.95 49.03 -11.86
C GLU A 668 3.68 48.45 -11.21
N TRP A 669 3.66 48.18 -9.91
CA TRP A 669 2.49 47.64 -9.22
C TRP A 669 1.37 48.68 -9.14
N ASP A 670 0.20 48.37 -9.73
CA ASP A 670 -0.96 49.26 -9.70
C ASP A 670 -1.75 49.09 -8.39
N GLY A 671 -1.38 49.87 -7.36
CA GLY A 671 -2.03 49.81 -6.05
C GLY A 671 -3.53 50.13 -6.09
N ASP A 672 -3.95 51.06 -6.95
CA ASP A 672 -5.34 51.51 -7.04
C ASP A 672 -6.25 50.40 -7.57
N ARG A 673 -5.79 49.65 -8.59
CA ARG A 673 -6.58 48.56 -9.18
C ARG A 673 -6.42 47.21 -8.50
N ASN A 674 -5.31 46.98 -7.81
CA ASN A 674 -5.09 45.76 -7.03
C ASN A 674 -5.78 45.79 -5.66
N GLY A 675 -6.35 46.94 -5.26
CA GLY A 675 -7.06 47.09 -4.01
C GLY A 675 -6.14 46.85 -2.81
N GLY A 676 -6.61 46.09 -1.82
CA GLY A 676 -5.85 45.81 -0.58
C GLY A 676 -4.72 44.78 -0.71
N LEU A 677 -4.49 44.20 -1.90
CA LEU A 677 -3.45 43.19 -2.10
C LEU A 677 -2.08 43.86 -2.27
N LEU A 678 -1.16 43.60 -1.33
CA LEU A 678 0.17 44.22 -1.32
C LEU A 678 1.26 43.23 -1.76
N PRO A 679 2.38 43.71 -2.34
CA PRO A 679 3.50 42.85 -2.75
C PRO A 679 4.09 41.96 -1.63
N ARG A 680 4.02 42.38 -0.36
CA ARG A 680 4.44 41.55 0.80
C ARG A 680 3.55 40.34 1.07
N ASP A 681 2.30 40.37 0.61
CA ASP A 681 1.31 39.32 0.88
C ASP A 681 1.29 38.23 -0.21
N VAL A 682 2.10 38.42 -1.27
CA VAL A 682 2.11 37.53 -2.44
C VAL A 682 3.51 36.94 -2.61
N PRO A 683 3.67 35.60 -2.63
CA PRO A 683 4.96 34.98 -2.93
C PRO A 683 5.45 35.36 -4.33
N TYR A 684 6.76 35.59 -4.48
CA TYR A 684 7.36 36.00 -5.77
C TYR A 684 7.13 34.98 -6.91
N SER A 685 6.87 33.71 -6.56
CA SER A 685 6.58 32.63 -7.49
C SER A 685 5.08 32.41 -7.78
N SER A 686 4.19 33.31 -7.33
CA SER A 686 2.73 33.18 -7.43
C SER A 686 2.20 33.29 -8.87
N GLN A 687 1.23 32.47 -9.24
CA GLN A 687 0.54 32.54 -10.55
C GLN A 687 -0.67 33.50 -10.56
N GLU A 688 -0.91 34.22 -9.45
CA GLU A 688 -1.98 35.22 -9.32
C GLU A 688 -1.82 36.36 -10.34
N LYS A 689 -2.93 36.75 -11.01
CA LYS A 689 -2.95 37.80 -12.05
C LYS A 689 -3.36 39.17 -11.50
N VAL A 690 -2.39 40.07 -11.42
CA VAL A 690 -2.49 41.42 -10.86
C VAL A 690 -2.35 42.50 -11.94
N TRP A 691 -2.75 43.72 -11.60
CA TRP A 691 -2.64 44.90 -12.45
C TRP A 691 -1.26 45.56 -12.35
N TRP A 692 -0.78 46.02 -13.49
CA TRP A 692 0.50 46.69 -13.68
C TRP A 692 0.31 47.99 -14.45
N LYS A 693 1.11 49.00 -14.11
CA LYS A 693 1.11 50.32 -14.74
C LYS A 693 2.52 50.69 -15.15
N GLY A 694 2.76 50.77 -16.45
CA GLY A 694 4.08 51.01 -17.01
C GLY A 694 4.39 52.50 -17.14
N SER A 695 5.68 52.84 -17.20
CA SER A 695 6.16 54.21 -17.43
C SER A 695 5.67 54.84 -18.75
N CYS A 696 5.22 54.01 -19.71
CA CYS A 696 4.58 54.46 -20.94
C CYS A 696 3.12 54.93 -20.77
N GLY A 697 2.61 54.97 -19.53
CA GLY A 697 1.25 55.41 -19.20
C GLY A 697 0.15 54.38 -19.48
N HIS A 698 0.50 53.18 -19.97
CA HIS A 698 -0.46 52.12 -20.23
C HIS A 698 -0.63 51.18 -19.03
N GLU A 699 -1.87 50.73 -18.79
CA GLU A 699 -2.25 49.79 -17.73
C GLU A 699 -2.60 48.41 -18.33
N TRP A 700 -2.17 47.31 -17.70
CA TRP A 700 -2.44 45.93 -18.14
C TRP A 700 -2.46 44.90 -16.98
N ARG A 701 -2.91 43.67 -17.24
CA ARG A 701 -3.04 42.59 -16.23
C ARG A 701 -2.16 41.38 -16.58
N ALA A 702 -1.33 40.90 -15.65
CA ALA A 702 -0.39 39.78 -15.82
C ALA A 702 -0.07 39.05 -14.49
N SER A 703 0.45 37.81 -14.54
CA SER A 703 0.78 37.07 -13.30
C SER A 703 2.12 37.51 -12.68
N VAL A 704 2.24 37.41 -11.34
CA VAL A 704 3.48 37.77 -10.63
C VAL A 704 4.66 36.92 -11.09
N ARG A 705 4.47 35.59 -11.16
CA ARG A 705 5.47 34.65 -11.69
C ARG A 705 5.90 35.01 -13.10
N ASP A 706 4.95 35.29 -13.99
CA ASP A 706 5.29 35.63 -15.38
C ASP A 706 6.05 36.95 -15.42
N ARG A 707 5.73 37.95 -14.58
CA ARG A 707 6.49 39.21 -14.53
C ARG A 707 7.88 39.08 -13.93
N VAL A 708 8.06 38.21 -12.93
CA VAL A 708 9.36 37.95 -12.29
C VAL A 708 10.29 37.15 -13.20
N TYR A 709 9.77 36.20 -13.97
CA TYR A 709 10.60 35.31 -14.81
C TYR A 709 10.62 35.65 -16.30
N ASP A 710 9.57 36.27 -16.84
CA ASP A 710 9.43 36.61 -18.26
C ASP A 710 9.26 38.13 -18.42
N ASP A 711 10.17 38.77 -19.15
CA ASP A 711 10.29 40.24 -19.34
C ASP A 711 9.16 40.87 -20.21
N ASN A 712 7.93 40.37 -20.06
CA ASN A 712 6.74 40.84 -20.78
C ASN A 712 6.22 42.14 -20.16
N GLY A 713 6.70 43.27 -20.68
CA GLY A 713 6.19 44.61 -20.35
C GLY A 713 4.85 44.95 -21.01
N CYS A 714 4.59 46.25 -21.22
CA CYS A 714 3.32 46.76 -21.74
C CYS A 714 2.90 46.16 -23.11
N VAL A 715 1.65 45.68 -23.19
CA VAL A 715 1.05 45.03 -24.37
C VAL A 715 0.80 45.96 -25.57
N TYR A 716 0.67 47.27 -25.33
CA TYR A 716 0.51 48.29 -26.38
C TYR A 716 1.87 48.64 -26.99
N CYS A 717 2.86 48.83 -26.11
CA CYS A 717 4.26 48.98 -26.50
C CYS A 717 4.86 47.68 -27.08
N SER A 718 4.19 46.53 -26.99
CA SER A 718 4.58 45.33 -27.74
C SER A 718 3.81 45.17 -29.07
N ARG A 719 2.93 46.12 -29.44
CA ARG A 719 2.13 46.16 -30.69
C ARG A 719 1.06 45.07 -30.79
N ALA A 720 0.56 44.58 -29.65
CA ALA A 720 -0.60 43.71 -29.64
C ALA A 720 -1.92 44.43 -30.07
N ARG A 721 -1.90 45.77 -30.26
CA ARG A 721 -3.01 46.63 -30.77
C ARG A 721 -2.50 47.70 -31.77
N ILE A 722 -3.31 48.12 -32.77
CA ILE A 722 -2.94 48.96 -33.95
C ILE A 722 -3.18 50.48 -33.72
N LEU A 723 -2.26 51.34 -34.19
CA LEU A 723 -2.39 52.80 -34.23
C LEU A 723 -2.16 53.37 -35.66
N PRO A 724 -3.10 54.17 -36.22
CA PRO A 724 -2.99 54.77 -37.56
C PRO A 724 -1.72 55.60 -37.77
N GLY A 725 -1.11 55.46 -38.94
CA GLY A 725 0.16 56.11 -39.32
C GLY A 725 1.38 55.63 -38.54
N TYR A 726 1.22 54.79 -37.51
CA TYR A 726 2.32 54.31 -36.66
C TYR A 726 2.68 52.85 -36.88
N SER A 727 1.70 51.97 -36.72
CA SER A 727 1.90 50.53 -36.85
C SER A 727 1.13 49.96 -38.03
N SER A 728 0.85 50.79 -39.06
CA SER A 728 0.10 50.42 -40.27
C SER A 728 0.99 50.24 -41.52
N ALA A 729 0.54 49.44 -42.49
CA ALA A 729 1.31 48.98 -43.64
C ALA A 729 1.59 50.08 -44.69
N ALA A 730 0.86 51.20 -44.66
CA ALA A 730 1.16 52.40 -45.44
C ALA A 730 2.51 53.02 -45.08
N SER A 731 3.06 52.69 -43.91
CA SER A 731 4.41 53.08 -43.50
C SER A 731 5.54 52.20 -44.08
N LEU A 732 5.23 51.20 -44.92
CA LEU A 732 6.21 50.29 -45.53
C LEU A 732 6.85 50.85 -46.82
N ALA A 733 8.02 50.31 -47.19
CA ALA A 733 8.80 50.77 -48.35
C ALA A 733 8.06 50.62 -49.71
N PRO A 734 8.29 51.55 -50.68
CA PRO A 734 7.58 51.55 -51.97
C PRO A 734 7.65 50.25 -52.76
N ALA A 735 8.79 49.53 -52.75
CA ALA A 735 8.92 48.26 -53.46
C ALA A 735 8.01 47.14 -52.91
N THR A 736 7.72 47.17 -51.60
CA THR A 736 6.77 46.24 -50.97
C THR A 736 5.34 46.61 -51.32
N LEU A 737 5.06 47.91 -51.45
CA LEU A 737 3.77 48.44 -51.91
C LEU A 737 3.55 48.23 -53.41
N LYS A 738 4.61 48.20 -54.25
CA LYS A 738 4.54 47.88 -55.70
C LYS A 738 4.07 46.46 -55.98
N LEU A 739 4.24 45.54 -55.03
CA LEU A 739 3.70 44.18 -55.13
C LEU A 739 2.25 44.10 -54.67
N TRP A 740 1.68 45.18 -54.10
CA TRP A 740 0.27 45.20 -53.70
C TRP A 740 -0.60 45.06 -54.94
N HIS A 741 -1.48 44.07 -54.93
CA HIS A 741 -2.35 43.87 -56.07
C HIS A 741 -3.36 45.03 -56.16
N LEU A 742 -3.43 45.67 -57.33
CA LEU A 742 -4.18 46.92 -57.54
C LEU A 742 -5.69 46.77 -57.30
N THR A 743 -6.29 45.62 -57.64
CA THR A 743 -7.76 45.45 -57.62
C THR A 743 -8.28 44.33 -56.70
N LYS A 744 -7.47 43.33 -56.31
CA LYS A 744 -7.96 42.14 -55.59
C LYS A 744 -8.01 42.27 -54.06
N ASN A 745 -7.50 43.36 -53.49
CA ASN A 745 -7.57 43.60 -52.05
C ASN A 745 -8.84 44.38 -51.61
N GLY A 746 -9.74 44.71 -52.53
CA GLY A 746 -10.94 45.50 -52.24
C GLY A 746 -10.58 46.93 -51.80
N ASP A 747 -11.37 47.49 -50.87
CA ASP A 747 -11.16 48.84 -50.33
C ASP A 747 -10.03 48.92 -49.30
N LEU A 748 -9.45 47.77 -48.90
CA LEU A 748 -8.35 47.74 -47.94
C LEU A 748 -7.14 48.44 -48.53
N THR A 749 -6.82 49.59 -47.95
CA THR A 749 -5.58 50.29 -48.26
C THR A 749 -4.47 49.78 -47.32
N PRO A 750 -3.20 49.96 -47.69
CA PRO A 750 -2.10 49.74 -46.76
C PRO A 750 -2.25 50.50 -45.43
N ALA A 751 -3.03 51.59 -45.35
CA ALA A 751 -3.18 52.38 -44.12
C ALA A 751 -4.01 51.67 -43.04
N ASP A 752 -4.85 50.72 -43.43
CA ASP A 752 -5.84 50.05 -42.55
C ASP A 752 -5.31 48.73 -41.95
N VAL A 753 -4.11 48.32 -42.35
CA VAL A 753 -3.51 47.01 -42.05
C VAL A 753 -2.29 47.20 -41.19
N SER A 754 -2.00 46.32 -40.22
CA SER A 754 -0.75 46.45 -39.46
C SER A 754 0.49 46.21 -40.33
N ASP A 755 1.57 46.95 -40.08
CA ASP A 755 2.89 46.75 -40.73
C ASP A 755 3.50 45.36 -40.48
N ARG A 756 2.91 44.56 -39.58
CA ARG A 756 3.29 43.18 -39.25
C ARG A 756 2.12 42.19 -39.34
N ASP A 757 1.06 42.57 -40.04
CA ASP A 757 -0.15 41.77 -40.08
C ASP A 757 0.12 40.35 -40.64
N HIS A 758 -0.53 39.37 -40.01
CA HIS A 758 -0.54 37.97 -40.39
C HIS A 758 -1.48 37.68 -41.55
N ARG A 759 -2.49 38.54 -41.72
CA ARG A 759 -3.50 38.43 -42.77
C ARG A 759 -2.79 38.44 -44.12
N ARG A 760 -3.26 37.58 -45.04
CA ARG A 760 -2.67 37.46 -46.38
C ARG A 760 -3.36 38.43 -47.32
N PHE A 761 -2.57 39.17 -48.08
CA PHE A 761 -3.02 40.12 -49.09
C PHE A 761 -2.61 39.64 -50.46
N TRP A 762 -3.43 39.95 -51.47
CA TRP A 762 -3.10 39.67 -52.87
C TRP A 762 -1.91 40.51 -53.32
N ARG A 763 -1.01 39.84 -54.04
CA ARG A 763 0.18 40.40 -54.66
C ARG A 763 0.28 39.98 -56.12
N GLN A 764 0.91 40.82 -56.93
CA GLN A 764 1.18 40.52 -58.34
C GLN A 764 2.65 40.82 -58.66
N CYS A 765 3.31 39.90 -59.36
CA CYS A 765 4.67 40.13 -59.83
C CYS A 765 4.64 41.05 -61.06
N PRO A 766 5.34 42.19 -61.04
CA PRO A 766 5.41 43.07 -62.21
C PRO A 766 6.24 42.49 -63.37
N VAL A 767 7.01 41.42 -63.12
CA VAL A 767 7.93 40.82 -64.11
C VAL A 767 7.28 39.65 -64.86
N CYS A 768 6.76 38.67 -64.14
CA CYS A 768 6.20 37.45 -64.75
C CYS A 768 4.67 37.35 -64.64
N GLY A 769 4.02 38.37 -64.09
CA GLY A 769 2.57 38.40 -63.89
C GLY A 769 2.03 37.41 -62.86
N TYR A 770 2.86 36.56 -62.23
CA TYR A 770 2.39 35.58 -61.25
C TYR A 770 1.77 36.28 -60.03
N GLU A 771 0.56 35.86 -59.69
CA GLU A 771 -0.23 36.39 -58.60
C GLU A 771 -0.26 35.42 -57.41
N TRP A 772 -0.09 35.94 -56.19
CA TRP A 772 -0.14 35.11 -54.98
C TRP A 772 -0.65 35.89 -53.77
N GLN A 773 -0.93 35.18 -52.68
CA GLN A 773 -1.35 35.80 -51.41
C GLN A 773 -0.29 35.58 -50.31
N GLU A 774 0.07 36.64 -49.60
CA GLU A 774 1.10 36.61 -48.54
C GLU A 774 0.88 37.73 -47.50
N GLY A 775 1.24 37.48 -46.23
CA GLY A 775 1.14 38.45 -45.14
C GLY A 775 2.40 39.31 -44.95
N LEU A 776 2.33 40.31 -44.07
CA LEU A 776 3.35 41.36 -43.92
C LEU A 776 4.33 41.15 -42.76
N ARG A 777 4.08 40.19 -41.85
CA ARG A 777 4.90 39.92 -40.64
C ARG A 777 6.43 39.82 -40.84
N LYS A 778 6.91 39.60 -42.06
CA LYS A 778 8.34 39.50 -42.42
C LYS A 778 8.68 40.47 -43.56
N THR A 779 8.65 41.77 -43.30
CA THR A 779 9.08 42.83 -44.23
C THR A 779 10.59 42.86 -44.44
N ASN A 780 11.18 41.71 -44.77
CA ASN A 780 12.57 41.54 -45.19
C ASN A 780 12.68 41.47 -46.73
N SER A 781 13.89 41.34 -47.26
CA SER A 781 14.15 41.28 -48.71
C SER A 781 13.36 40.19 -49.45
N HIS A 782 13.06 39.05 -48.82
CA HIS A 782 12.34 37.93 -49.45
C HIS A 782 10.87 38.23 -49.72
N SER A 783 10.24 39.11 -48.92
CA SER A 783 8.88 39.60 -49.17
C SER A 783 8.75 40.48 -50.42
N ARG A 784 9.89 40.82 -51.05
CA ARG A 784 10.00 41.64 -52.26
C ARG A 784 10.14 40.81 -53.54
N THR A 785 10.14 39.47 -53.48
CA THR A 785 10.40 38.60 -54.65
C THR A 785 9.26 37.65 -55.00
N CYS A 786 9.11 37.31 -56.28
CA CYS A 786 8.05 36.44 -56.79
C CYS A 786 8.35 34.94 -56.56
N PRO A 787 7.39 34.14 -56.03
CA PRO A 787 7.55 32.69 -55.87
C PRO A 787 7.72 31.87 -57.16
N SER A 788 7.21 32.36 -58.28
CA SER A 788 7.35 31.68 -59.57
C SER A 788 8.76 31.87 -60.16
N CYS A 789 9.28 33.11 -60.10
CA CYS A 789 10.63 33.42 -60.61
C CYS A 789 11.76 32.89 -59.71
N ASN A 790 11.53 32.82 -58.39
CA ASN A 790 12.55 32.38 -57.45
C ASN A 790 12.34 30.91 -57.02
N ARG A 791 13.23 30.03 -57.47
CA ARG A 791 13.17 28.57 -57.22
C ARG A 791 13.29 28.17 -55.75
N GLU A 792 13.81 29.04 -54.89
CA GLU A 792 13.97 28.79 -53.46
C GLU A 792 12.64 28.94 -52.68
N ARG A 793 11.62 29.55 -53.28
CA ARG A 793 10.31 29.77 -52.65
C ARG A 793 9.37 28.57 -52.83
N SER A 794 9.62 27.48 -52.09
CA SER A 794 8.91 26.18 -52.20
C SER A 794 7.50 26.11 -51.59
N GLY A 795 6.98 27.18 -50.96
CA GLY A 795 5.72 27.20 -50.23
C GLY A 795 4.47 27.62 -51.02
N TYR A 796 4.59 27.81 -52.33
CA TYR A 796 3.54 28.38 -53.19
C TYR A 796 3.08 27.40 -54.26
N LEU A 797 1.82 27.50 -54.67
CA LEU A 797 1.25 26.70 -55.75
C LEU A 797 1.77 27.20 -57.11
N VAL A 798 2.57 26.39 -57.78
CA VAL A 798 3.11 26.72 -59.10
C VAL A 798 2.59 25.71 -60.12
N ALA A 799 1.83 26.22 -61.09
CA ALA A 799 1.29 25.44 -62.20
C ALA A 799 2.40 24.65 -62.92
N GLY A 800 2.14 23.38 -63.24
CA GLY A 800 3.08 22.52 -63.98
C GLY A 800 4.28 21.98 -63.18
N ARG A 801 4.39 22.31 -61.88
CA ARG A 801 5.52 21.85 -61.04
C ARG A 801 5.08 21.05 -59.82
N ASN A 802 4.10 21.51 -59.06
CA ASN A 802 3.74 20.90 -57.77
C ASN A 802 2.23 20.77 -57.54
N ARG A 803 1.44 20.76 -58.61
CA ARG A 803 -0.03 20.73 -58.57
C ARG A 803 -0.56 19.33 -58.21
N ALA A 804 -1.64 19.25 -57.42
CA ALA A 804 -2.16 17.99 -56.91
C ALA A 804 -3.05 17.23 -57.92
N SER A 805 -3.65 17.94 -58.89
CA SER A 805 -4.37 17.37 -60.04
C SER A 805 -3.57 16.36 -60.85
N ASP A 806 -2.24 16.45 -60.78
CA ASP A 806 -1.33 15.63 -61.59
C ASP A 806 -1.27 14.17 -61.10
N LYS A 807 -1.97 13.82 -60.00
CA LYS A 807 -2.09 12.46 -59.45
C LYS A 807 -3.52 11.91 -59.59
N GLU A 808 -3.72 11.00 -60.54
CA GLU A 808 -5.03 10.43 -60.92
C GLU A 808 -5.87 9.88 -59.75
N ARG A 809 -5.29 9.03 -58.88
CA ARG A 809 -5.99 8.47 -57.70
C ARG A 809 -6.54 9.53 -56.74
N LEU A 810 -5.92 10.72 -56.69
CA LEU A 810 -6.44 11.82 -55.87
C LEU A 810 -7.63 12.50 -56.52
N SER A 811 -7.64 12.58 -57.85
CA SER A 811 -8.77 13.11 -58.62
C SER A 811 -10.02 12.24 -58.45
N GLU A 812 -9.87 10.91 -58.46
CA GLU A 812 -11.00 9.97 -58.25
C GLU A 812 -11.65 10.07 -56.86
N LEU A 813 -10.85 10.35 -55.83
CA LEU A 813 -11.33 10.44 -54.44
C LEU A 813 -11.75 11.87 -54.06
N TRP A 814 -11.55 12.87 -54.93
CA TRP A 814 -11.82 14.26 -54.59
C TRP A 814 -13.32 14.53 -54.52
N ALA A 815 -13.81 14.93 -53.35
CA ALA A 815 -15.20 15.34 -53.20
C ALA A 815 -15.38 16.79 -53.70
N GLY A 816 -15.48 16.98 -55.01
CA GLY A 816 -15.50 18.30 -55.66
C GLY A 816 -16.59 19.23 -55.11
N ASP A 817 -17.79 18.69 -54.90
CA ASP A 817 -18.94 19.40 -54.35
C ASP A 817 -18.74 19.84 -52.88
N LEU A 818 -17.98 19.07 -52.09
CA LEU A 818 -17.78 19.35 -50.66
C LEU A 818 -16.54 20.17 -50.36
N ASN A 819 -15.60 20.25 -51.29
CA ASN A 819 -14.49 21.20 -51.23
C ASN A 819 -14.88 22.59 -51.75
N GLY A 820 -16.15 22.79 -52.11
CA GLY A 820 -16.68 24.05 -52.60
C GLY A 820 -15.99 24.48 -53.89
N ARG A 821 -15.55 25.74 -53.97
CA ARG A 821 -14.83 26.27 -55.15
C ARG A 821 -13.38 25.76 -55.29
N MET A 822 -12.93 24.95 -54.33
CA MET A 822 -11.59 24.40 -54.33
C MET A 822 -11.52 23.14 -55.17
N THR A 823 -10.68 23.20 -56.19
CA THR A 823 -10.42 22.12 -57.13
C THR A 823 -8.99 21.60 -56.94
N LEU A 824 -8.72 20.37 -57.36
CA LEU A 824 -7.42 19.72 -57.14
C LEU A 824 -6.27 20.47 -57.84
N ASP A 825 -6.55 21.18 -58.94
CA ASP A 825 -5.62 22.03 -59.69
C ASP A 825 -5.19 23.30 -58.94
N LYS A 826 -5.98 23.71 -57.93
CA LYS A 826 -5.67 24.83 -57.02
C LYS A 826 -4.94 24.37 -55.76
N CYS A 827 -4.59 23.09 -55.67
CA CYS A 827 -3.91 22.51 -54.54
C CYS A 827 -2.51 22.05 -54.95
N PHE A 828 -1.52 22.20 -54.08
CA PHE A 828 -0.20 21.63 -54.30
C PHE A 828 -0.01 20.33 -53.49
N THR A 829 0.83 19.42 -53.98
CA THR A 829 0.95 18.04 -53.50
C THR A 829 1.33 17.86 -52.03
N LYS A 830 2.01 18.86 -51.43
CA LYS A 830 2.42 18.86 -50.00
C LYS A 830 1.53 19.74 -49.11
N ALA A 831 0.37 20.18 -49.60
CA ALA A 831 -0.52 21.02 -48.82
C ALA A 831 -0.85 20.39 -47.47
N LYS A 832 -0.63 21.15 -46.40
CA LYS A 832 -0.85 20.72 -45.01
C LYS A 832 -2.30 20.91 -44.56
N LYS A 833 -3.13 21.51 -45.41
CA LYS A 833 -4.57 21.70 -45.20
C LYS A 833 -5.33 20.39 -45.48
N PRO A 834 -6.27 20.00 -44.62
CA PRO A 834 -7.13 18.85 -44.87
C PRO A 834 -8.30 19.22 -45.79
N PHE A 835 -8.57 18.36 -46.77
CA PHE A 835 -9.65 18.47 -47.75
C PHE A 835 -10.64 17.31 -47.60
N TRP A 836 -11.82 17.47 -48.17
CA TRP A 836 -12.85 16.44 -48.21
C TRP A 836 -12.58 15.45 -49.35
N TRP A 837 -12.78 14.18 -49.06
CA TRP A 837 -12.59 13.08 -49.97
C TRP A 837 -13.86 12.24 -49.94
N ARG A 838 -14.28 11.71 -51.08
CA ARG A 838 -15.42 10.82 -51.21
C ARG A 838 -14.92 9.47 -51.70
N GLY A 839 -15.19 8.44 -50.92
CA GLY A 839 -14.88 7.07 -51.31
C GLY A 839 -15.95 6.56 -52.27
N LYS A 840 -15.66 5.47 -52.97
CA LYS A 840 -16.65 4.79 -53.82
C LYS A 840 -17.88 4.34 -53.03
N CYS A 841 -17.72 4.08 -51.74
CA CYS A 841 -18.80 3.81 -50.79
C CYS A 841 -19.71 5.01 -50.48
N GLY A 842 -19.52 6.18 -51.11
CA GLY A 842 -20.30 7.40 -50.86
C GLY A 842 -19.88 8.18 -49.61
N HIS A 843 -19.27 7.53 -48.62
CA HIS A 843 -18.76 8.19 -47.43
C HIS A 843 -17.75 9.29 -47.72
N VAL A 844 -17.87 10.37 -46.96
CA VAL A 844 -17.01 11.55 -47.08
C VAL A 844 -16.18 11.74 -45.83
N TRP A 845 -14.87 11.92 -45.99
CA TRP A 845 -13.95 12.20 -44.88
C TRP A 845 -13.00 13.35 -45.16
N LYS A 846 -12.50 13.97 -44.09
CA LYS A 846 -11.53 15.07 -44.18
C LYS A 846 -10.13 14.56 -43.87
N ALA A 847 -9.19 14.73 -44.81
CA ALA A 847 -7.79 14.33 -44.64
C ALA A 847 -6.85 15.18 -45.50
N ARG A 848 -5.56 15.16 -45.20
CA ARG A 848 -4.54 15.89 -45.97
C ARG A 848 -4.17 15.13 -47.24
N ILE A 849 -3.84 15.89 -48.30
CA ILE A 849 -3.40 15.34 -49.60
C ILE A 849 -2.21 14.38 -49.42
N ASP A 850 -1.23 14.74 -48.59
CA ASP A 850 -0.06 13.91 -48.33
C ASP A 850 -0.38 12.58 -47.63
N ARG A 851 -1.42 12.56 -46.78
CA ARG A 851 -1.88 11.34 -46.09
C ARG A 851 -2.72 10.44 -46.98
N VAL A 852 -3.65 11.00 -47.77
CA VAL A 852 -4.49 10.21 -48.69
C VAL A 852 -3.65 9.58 -49.80
N SER A 853 -2.66 10.33 -50.31
CA SER A 853 -1.70 9.82 -51.30
C SER A 853 -0.89 8.61 -50.81
N ALA A 854 -0.81 8.36 -49.50
CA ALA A 854 0.03 7.33 -48.90
C ALA A 854 -0.71 6.03 -48.48
N ILE A 855 -2.05 5.99 -48.52
CA ILE A 855 -2.82 4.81 -48.05
C ILE A 855 -2.72 3.65 -49.04
N LYS A 856 -2.43 2.43 -48.54
CA LYS A 856 -2.52 1.17 -49.29
C LYS A 856 -3.82 0.43 -48.87
N GLY A 857 -4.66 -0.01 -49.81
CA GLY A 857 -5.96 -0.66 -49.52
C GLY A 857 -7.16 0.32 -49.46
N GLU A 858 -8.26 -0.09 -48.80
CA GLU A 858 -9.53 0.66 -48.70
C GLU A 858 -9.29 2.10 -48.20
N PRO A 859 -9.46 3.15 -49.04
CA PRO A 859 -9.13 4.52 -48.67
C PRO A 859 -10.14 5.16 -47.70
N CYS A 860 -11.40 4.73 -47.69
CA CYS A 860 -12.41 5.26 -46.78
C CYS A 860 -12.10 4.88 -45.33
N PRO A 861 -11.96 5.84 -44.40
CA PRO A 861 -11.61 5.56 -43.03
C PRO A 861 -12.75 4.93 -42.22
N TYR A 862 -14.02 5.06 -42.66
CA TYR A 862 -15.17 4.47 -41.98
C TYR A 862 -15.41 3.02 -42.40
N CYS A 863 -15.36 2.74 -43.70
CA CYS A 863 -15.41 1.37 -44.24
C CYS A 863 -14.20 0.55 -43.80
N GLY A 864 -13.02 1.16 -43.79
CA GLY A 864 -11.81 0.55 -43.21
C GLY A 864 -11.79 0.51 -41.67
N ASN A 865 -12.87 0.97 -41.01
CA ASN A 865 -13.07 1.02 -39.55
C ASN A 865 -11.92 1.68 -38.75
N ARG A 866 -11.20 2.62 -39.38
CA ARG A 866 -10.14 3.44 -38.76
C ARG A 866 -10.68 4.70 -38.08
N LYS A 867 -11.90 5.12 -38.43
CA LYS A 867 -12.58 6.27 -37.82
C LYS A 867 -14.05 5.94 -37.55
N LEU A 868 -14.59 6.51 -36.46
CA LEU A 868 -15.99 6.43 -36.09
C LEU A 868 -16.88 7.31 -37.00
N LEU A 869 -18.02 6.78 -37.40
CA LEU A 869 -19.13 7.46 -38.05
C LEU A 869 -20.41 7.00 -37.34
N LYS A 870 -21.01 7.92 -36.57
CA LYS A 870 -22.29 7.73 -35.89
C LYS A 870 -23.39 7.44 -36.91
N GLY A 871 -24.28 6.50 -36.63
CA GLY A 871 -25.29 6.00 -37.57
C GLY A 871 -24.77 4.91 -38.51
N PHE A 872 -23.52 4.48 -38.38
CA PHE A 872 -22.92 3.53 -39.33
C PHE A 872 -22.04 2.48 -38.66
N ASN A 873 -20.99 2.88 -37.93
CA ASN A 873 -20.05 1.95 -37.29
C ASN A 873 -19.83 2.23 -35.79
N ASP A 874 -20.69 3.06 -35.19
CA ASP A 874 -20.77 3.24 -33.75
C ASP A 874 -21.52 2.09 -33.07
N LEU A 875 -21.32 1.96 -31.77
CA LEU A 875 -21.95 0.90 -30.99
C LEU A 875 -23.49 1.01 -30.97
N ALA A 876 -24.04 2.22 -30.78
CA ALA A 876 -25.50 2.41 -30.69
C ALA A 876 -26.23 1.96 -31.95
N THR A 877 -25.64 2.22 -33.11
CA THR A 877 -26.23 1.86 -34.40
C THR A 877 -26.05 0.39 -34.72
N VAL A 878 -24.83 -0.14 -34.57
CA VAL A 878 -24.55 -1.53 -34.94
C VAL A 878 -25.15 -2.51 -33.94
N ARG A 879 -25.22 -2.13 -32.65
CA ARG A 879 -25.69 -2.95 -31.53
C ARG A 879 -26.48 -2.13 -30.50
N PRO A 880 -27.71 -1.69 -30.85
CA PRO A 880 -28.56 -0.91 -29.95
C PRO A 880 -28.92 -1.66 -28.65
N ASP A 881 -29.05 -2.98 -28.74
CA ASP A 881 -29.28 -3.89 -27.61
C ASP A 881 -28.16 -3.82 -26.57
N VAL A 882 -26.90 -3.73 -27.01
CA VAL A 882 -25.75 -3.64 -26.10
C VAL A 882 -25.54 -2.20 -25.63
N ALA A 883 -25.83 -1.22 -26.50
CA ALA A 883 -25.73 0.20 -26.16
C ALA A 883 -26.71 0.63 -25.06
N ALA A 884 -27.90 0.02 -24.98
CA ALA A 884 -28.88 0.28 -23.92
C ALA A 884 -28.32 0.02 -22.51
N LEU A 885 -27.35 -0.89 -22.40
CA LEU A 885 -26.73 -1.27 -21.13
C LEU A 885 -25.58 -0.34 -20.73
N TRP A 886 -25.37 0.77 -21.41
CA TRP A 886 -24.23 1.65 -21.14
C TRP A 886 -24.45 2.50 -19.91
N ASP A 887 -23.48 2.51 -19.00
CA ASP A 887 -23.56 3.32 -17.78
C ASP A 887 -22.96 4.71 -18.04
N ALA A 888 -23.81 5.70 -18.33
CA ALA A 888 -23.36 7.06 -18.65
C ALA A 888 -22.62 7.71 -17.46
N ASP A 889 -23.08 7.51 -16.23
CA ASP A 889 -22.51 8.15 -15.03
C ASP A 889 -21.07 7.66 -14.76
N LEU A 890 -20.88 6.34 -14.78
CA LEU A 890 -19.57 5.73 -14.51
C LEU A 890 -18.59 5.90 -15.68
N ASN A 891 -19.10 6.16 -16.88
CA ASN A 891 -18.30 6.55 -18.04
C ASN A 891 -18.06 8.07 -18.15
N GLY A 892 -18.41 8.85 -17.12
CA GLY A 892 -18.17 10.29 -17.09
C GLY A 892 -18.96 11.06 -18.14
N GLY A 893 -20.19 10.63 -18.43
CA GLY A 893 -21.12 11.25 -19.38
C GLY A 893 -20.92 10.86 -20.85
N ALA A 894 -20.01 9.94 -21.18
CA ALA A 894 -19.86 9.43 -22.55
C ALA A 894 -21.07 8.58 -22.97
N THR A 895 -21.49 8.63 -24.24
CA THR A 895 -22.61 7.86 -24.79
C THR A 895 -22.16 6.77 -25.77
N PRO A 896 -22.91 5.68 -25.96
CA PRO A 896 -22.53 4.56 -26.84
C PRO A 896 -22.23 4.93 -28.29
N ASP A 897 -22.88 5.95 -28.82
CA ASP A 897 -22.68 6.43 -30.18
C ASP A 897 -21.33 7.15 -30.38
N THR A 898 -20.58 7.39 -29.30
CA THR A 898 -19.24 8.01 -29.32
C THR A 898 -18.09 7.02 -29.45
N VAL A 899 -18.38 5.71 -29.49
CA VAL A 899 -17.38 4.65 -29.61
C VAL A 899 -17.69 3.70 -30.78
N ARG A 900 -16.65 3.16 -31.41
CA ARG A 900 -16.80 2.12 -32.46
C ARG A 900 -17.26 0.81 -31.83
N PHE A 901 -18.12 0.06 -32.52
CA PHE A 901 -18.66 -1.22 -32.00
C PHE A 901 -17.58 -2.27 -31.68
N ASN A 902 -16.41 -2.19 -32.34
CA ASN A 902 -15.26 -3.07 -32.08
C ASN A 902 -14.12 -2.37 -31.34
N SER A 903 -14.39 -1.26 -30.67
CA SER A 903 -13.37 -0.52 -29.90
C SER A 903 -12.73 -1.41 -28.83
N GLY A 904 -11.42 -1.24 -28.65
CA GLY A 904 -10.66 -1.86 -27.56
C GLY A 904 -10.77 -1.10 -26.23
N GLU A 905 -11.50 0.02 -26.22
CA GLU A 905 -11.72 0.85 -25.04
C GLU A 905 -12.63 0.15 -24.02
N ALA A 906 -12.31 0.31 -22.74
CA ALA A 906 -13.07 -0.25 -21.63
C ALA A 906 -14.13 0.75 -21.15
N ALA A 907 -15.39 0.33 -21.15
CA ALA A 907 -16.53 1.11 -20.69
C ALA A 907 -17.22 0.41 -19.51
N TRP A 908 -17.97 1.18 -18.74
CA TRP A 908 -18.92 0.73 -17.74
C TRP A 908 -20.28 0.44 -18.36
N TRP A 909 -20.93 -0.60 -17.85
CA TRP A 909 -22.21 -1.10 -18.30
C TRP A 909 -23.08 -1.33 -17.08
N ARG A 910 -24.37 -1.04 -17.18
CA ARG A 910 -25.38 -1.27 -16.16
C ARG A 910 -26.49 -2.11 -16.76
N SER A 911 -26.84 -3.22 -16.12
CA SER A 911 -27.97 -4.04 -16.56
C SER A 911 -29.27 -3.40 -16.09
N GLU A 912 -30.22 -3.22 -17.00
CA GLU A 912 -31.56 -2.72 -16.66
C GLU A 912 -32.35 -3.73 -15.81
N GLY A 913 -32.20 -5.03 -16.07
CA GLY A 913 -32.96 -6.05 -15.35
C GLY A 913 -32.48 -6.30 -13.92
N CYS A 914 -31.16 -6.40 -13.71
CA CYS A 914 -30.60 -6.73 -12.39
C CYS A 914 -29.89 -5.56 -11.69
N GLY A 915 -29.82 -4.39 -12.30
CA GLY A 915 -29.20 -3.19 -11.72
C GLY A 915 -27.67 -3.23 -11.57
N HIS A 916 -27.03 -4.37 -11.85
CA HIS A 916 -25.58 -4.50 -11.65
C HIS A 916 -24.77 -3.66 -12.63
N SER A 917 -23.67 -3.08 -12.14
CA SER A 917 -22.72 -2.30 -12.95
C SER A 917 -21.38 -3.02 -13.08
N TRP A 918 -20.81 -3.10 -14.30
CA TRP A 918 -19.52 -3.76 -14.56
C TRP A 918 -18.69 -3.01 -15.62
N LYS A 919 -17.36 -3.16 -15.55
CA LYS A 919 -16.43 -2.62 -16.56
C LYS A 919 -15.92 -3.71 -17.50
N MET A 920 -16.03 -3.50 -18.82
CA MET A 920 -15.46 -4.38 -19.86
C MET A 920 -15.25 -3.63 -21.19
N LYS A 921 -14.49 -4.23 -22.12
CA LYS A 921 -14.25 -3.65 -23.45
C LYS A 921 -15.52 -3.62 -24.29
N VAL A 922 -15.69 -2.58 -25.11
CA VAL A 922 -16.83 -2.44 -26.05
C VAL A 922 -16.94 -3.65 -26.98
N SER A 923 -15.84 -4.06 -27.60
CA SER A 923 -15.79 -5.28 -28.43
C SER A 923 -16.22 -6.55 -27.69
N SER A 924 -15.87 -6.68 -26.40
CA SER A 924 -16.25 -7.84 -25.58
C SER A 924 -17.72 -7.79 -25.17
N ALA A 925 -18.27 -6.61 -24.88
CA ALA A 925 -19.70 -6.44 -24.59
C ALA A 925 -20.56 -6.84 -25.79
N VAL A 926 -20.17 -6.39 -27.00
CA VAL A 926 -20.78 -6.77 -28.27
C VAL A 926 -20.74 -8.28 -28.49
N ALA A 927 -19.58 -8.90 -28.31
CA ALA A 927 -19.42 -10.35 -28.45
C ALA A 927 -20.25 -11.14 -27.42
N SER A 928 -20.48 -10.58 -26.23
CA SER A 928 -21.27 -11.21 -25.17
C SER A 928 -22.78 -10.92 -25.23
N GLU A 929 -23.22 -10.09 -26.19
CA GLU A 929 -24.60 -9.59 -26.29
C GLU A 929 -25.05 -8.86 -25.01
N GLY A 930 -24.13 -8.16 -24.34
CA GLY A 930 -24.46 -7.36 -23.16
C GLY A 930 -24.89 -8.14 -21.91
N ARG A 931 -24.86 -9.48 -21.93
CA ARG A 931 -25.29 -10.28 -20.77
C ARG A 931 -24.50 -9.92 -19.51
N CYS A 932 -25.23 -9.61 -18.44
CA CYS A 932 -24.64 -9.29 -17.13
C CYS A 932 -23.71 -10.43 -16.70
N PRO A 933 -22.41 -10.16 -16.47
CA PRO A 933 -21.45 -11.19 -16.14
C PRO A 933 -21.68 -11.79 -14.75
N TYR A 934 -22.38 -11.06 -13.86
CA TYR A 934 -22.75 -11.54 -12.53
C TYR A 934 -23.93 -12.51 -12.60
N CYS A 935 -25.03 -12.13 -13.24
CA CYS A 935 -26.20 -13.02 -13.38
C CYS A 935 -25.91 -14.29 -14.20
N SER A 936 -25.01 -14.19 -15.19
CA SER A 936 -24.59 -15.35 -15.98
C SER A 936 -23.54 -16.23 -15.30
N GLY A 937 -23.15 -15.92 -14.05
CA GLY A 937 -22.17 -16.71 -13.29
C GLY A 937 -20.76 -16.69 -13.88
N LYS A 938 -20.45 -15.73 -14.76
CA LYS A 938 -19.12 -15.54 -15.36
C LYS A 938 -18.19 -14.69 -14.49
N ARG A 939 -18.74 -13.89 -13.57
CA ARG A 939 -18.02 -13.03 -12.64
C ARG A 939 -18.69 -13.05 -11.27
N LEU A 940 -17.87 -13.07 -10.22
CA LEU A 940 -18.33 -13.02 -8.83
C LEU A 940 -18.78 -11.60 -8.44
N LEU A 941 -19.91 -11.52 -7.74
CA LEU A 941 -20.40 -10.36 -7.00
C LEU A 941 -20.80 -10.82 -5.60
N LYS A 942 -20.05 -10.36 -4.59
CA LYS A 942 -20.30 -10.69 -3.18
C LYS A 942 -21.66 -10.16 -2.71
N GLY A 943 -22.35 -10.96 -1.91
CA GLY A 943 -23.73 -10.71 -1.48
C GLY A 943 -24.80 -11.03 -2.53
N PHE A 944 -24.45 -11.67 -3.65
CA PHE A 944 -25.39 -11.98 -4.72
C PHE A 944 -25.23 -13.40 -5.28
N ASN A 945 -24.09 -13.68 -5.93
CA ASN A 945 -23.84 -14.97 -6.60
C ASN A 945 -22.63 -15.73 -6.05
N ASP A 946 -22.11 -15.28 -4.92
CA ASP A 946 -21.14 -16.03 -4.12
C ASP A 946 -21.80 -17.21 -3.40
N LEU A 947 -21.00 -18.19 -2.99
CA LEU A 947 -21.47 -19.42 -2.36
C LEU A 947 -22.09 -19.16 -0.99
N GLN A 948 -21.55 -18.21 -0.21
CA GLN A 948 -22.12 -17.84 1.09
C GLN A 948 -23.58 -17.40 0.97
N THR A 949 -23.90 -16.66 -0.08
CA THR A 949 -25.24 -16.13 -0.36
C THR A 949 -26.11 -17.14 -1.08
N ALA A 950 -25.59 -17.80 -2.12
CA ALA A 950 -26.35 -18.68 -2.98
C ALA A 950 -26.64 -20.06 -2.36
N ASP A 951 -25.77 -20.55 -1.47
CA ASP A 951 -25.92 -21.83 -0.79
C ASP A 951 -25.35 -21.78 0.65
N PRO A 952 -26.03 -21.10 1.58
CA PRO A 952 -25.55 -20.93 2.96
C PRO A 952 -25.36 -22.25 3.71
N ALA A 953 -26.17 -23.27 3.40
CA ALA A 953 -26.09 -24.58 4.02
C ALA A 953 -24.80 -25.32 3.61
N LEU A 954 -24.41 -25.21 2.34
CA LEU A 954 -23.12 -25.73 1.90
C LEU A 954 -21.96 -24.88 2.43
N ALA A 955 -22.10 -23.55 2.44
CA ALA A 955 -21.11 -22.64 3.02
C ALA A 955 -20.85 -22.91 4.51
N ALA A 956 -21.84 -23.37 5.27
CA ALA A 956 -21.65 -23.77 6.68
C ALA A 956 -20.71 -24.98 6.85
N GLN A 957 -20.57 -25.81 5.81
CA GLN A 957 -19.63 -26.95 5.79
C GLN A 957 -18.23 -26.56 5.31
N TRP A 958 -18.01 -25.27 5.06
CA TRP A 958 -16.70 -24.75 4.70
C TRP A 958 -15.73 -24.96 5.86
N HIS A 959 -14.57 -25.51 5.57
CA HIS A 959 -13.59 -25.74 6.62
C HIS A 959 -13.08 -24.39 7.18
N PRO A 960 -13.11 -24.17 8.51
CA PRO A 960 -12.83 -22.87 9.11
C PRO A 960 -11.38 -22.38 8.93
N THR A 961 -10.41 -23.30 8.82
CA THR A 961 -8.98 -22.97 8.75
C THR A 961 -8.24 -23.47 7.50
N LYS A 962 -8.63 -24.59 6.87
CA LYS A 962 -7.87 -25.23 5.78
C LYS A 962 -8.02 -24.61 4.39
N ASN A 963 -9.00 -23.72 4.18
CA ASN A 963 -9.17 -22.98 2.92
C ASN A 963 -8.43 -21.65 2.87
N GLY A 964 -7.68 -21.41 3.92
CA GLY A 964 -6.98 -20.19 4.16
C GLY A 964 -7.82 -18.97 4.54
N ASP A 965 -7.58 -17.80 3.99
CA ASP A 965 -7.33 -17.57 2.59
C ASP A 965 -8.64 -17.34 1.79
N LEU A 966 -9.73 -17.98 2.18
CA LEU A 966 -10.96 -17.93 1.42
C LEU A 966 -12.15 -17.98 2.32
N GLY A 967 -13.05 -17.04 2.12
CA GLY A 967 -14.42 -17.21 2.53
C GLY A 967 -15.24 -17.96 1.47
N PRO A 968 -16.36 -18.56 1.88
CA PRO A 968 -17.41 -18.96 0.96
C PRO A 968 -17.96 -17.78 0.12
N ASP A 969 -17.79 -16.53 0.57
CA ASP A 969 -18.19 -15.33 -0.17
C ASP A 969 -17.18 -14.93 -1.28
N ASP A 970 -16.01 -15.56 -1.34
CA ASP A 970 -14.98 -15.31 -2.35
C ASP A 970 -15.15 -16.17 -3.61
N VAL A 971 -16.18 -17.03 -3.66
CA VAL A 971 -16.28 -18.10 -4.67
C VAL A 971 -17.71 -18.27 -5.17
N MET A 972 -17.90 -18.56 -6.46
CA MET A 972 -19.22 -18.88 -7.00
C MET A 972 -19.52 -20.39 -6.87
N PRO A 973 -20.78 -20.81 -6.69
CA PRO A 973 -21.16 -22.23 -6.63
C PRO A 973 -20.70 -23.08 -7.82
N GLY A 974 -20.64 -22.51 -9.02
CA GLY A 974 -20.16 -23.17 -10.25
C GLY A 974 -18.63 -23.32 -10.37
N SER A 975 -17.86 -22.94 -9.35
CA SER A 975 -16.39 -23.03 -9.38
C SER A 975 -15.92 -24.48 -9.39
N SER A 976 -15.46 -24.96 -10.55
CA SER A 976 -15.02 -26.35 -10.75
C SER A 976 -13.51 -26.58 -10.60
N ARG A 977 -12.70 -25.54 -10.81
CA ARG A 977 -11.23 -25.65 -10.82
C ARG A 977 -10.60 -25.72 -9.43
N LEU A 978 -11.33 -25.29 -8.40
CA LEU A 978 -10.74 -24.94 -7.12
C LEU A 978 -11.22 -25.94 -6.08
N ARG A 979 -10.27 -26.71 -5.52
CA ARG A 979 -10.49 -27.72 -4.48
C ARG A 979 -10.57 -27.02 -3.14
N ILE A 980 -11.69 -27.16 -2.47
CA ILE A 980 -12.00 -26.55 -1.19
C ILE A 980 -12.04 -27.66 -0.14
N TRP A 981 -11.50 -27.38 1.03
CA TRP A 981 -11.64 -28.19 2.23
C TRP A 981 -13.02 -27.97 2.86
N TRP A 982 -13.66 -29.07 3.24
CA TRP A 982 -14.94 -29.09 3.90
C TRP A 982 -14.81 -29.83 5.22
N ILE A 983 -15.66 -29.47 6.16
CA ILE A 983 -15.85 -30.17 7.43
C ILE A 983 -17.33 -30.49 7.59
N CYS A 984 -17.65 -31.72 8.00
CA CYS A 984 -19.04 -32.07 8.32
C CYS A 984 -19.30 -31.89 9.81
N GLU A 985 -20.56 -31.96 10.20
CA GLU A 985 -21.00 -31.84 11.61
C GLU A 985 -20.35 -32.87 12.55
N HIS A 986 -19.84 -33.98 12.01
CA HIS A 986 -19.14 -35.02 12.77
C HIS A 986 -17.61 -34.81 12.83
N GLY A 987 -17.12 -33.63 12.40
CA GLY A 987 -15.71 -33.26 12.45
C GLY A 987 -14.83 -33.88 11.36
N HIS A 988 -15.39 -34.59 10.38
CA HIS A 988 -14.59 -35.18 9.30
C HIS A 988 -14.24 -34.14 8.24
N GLU A 989 -12.99 -34.11 7.85
CA GLU A 989 -12.45 -33.12 6.93
C GLU A 989 -12.06 -33.75 5.58
N TRP A 990 -12.37 -33.09 4.45
CA TRP A 990 -12.00 -33.57 3.12
C TRP A 990 -11.96 -32.44 2.08
N ALA A 991 -11.21 -32.64 0.98
CA ALA A 991 -11.13 -31.69 -0.12
C ALA A 991 -12.00 -32.11 -1.33
N ASP A 992 -12.84 -31.20 -1.83
CA ASP A 992 -13.64 -31.37 -3.06
C ASP A 992 -13.92 -30.01 -3.72
N SER A 993 -14.31 -29.99 -5.00
CA SER A 993 -14.68 -28.74 -5.69
C SER A 993 -16.05 -28.23 -5.24
N VAL A 994 -16.21 -26.90 -5.20
CA VAL A 994 -17.51 -26.28 -4.88
C VAL A 994 -18.60 -26.73 -5.86
N ASN A 995 -18.27 -26.81 -7.14
CA ASN A 995 -19.21 -27.26 -8.16
C ASN A 995 -19.70 -28.71 -7.92
N ASN A 996 -18.83 -29.64 -7.51
CA ASN A 996 -19.25 -31.00 -7.18
C ASN A 996 -20.18 -31.03 -5.96
N ARG A 997 -19.83 -30.27 -4.93
CA ARG A 997 -20.64 -30.17 -3.71
C ARG A 997 -22.02 -29.58 -3.97
N HIS A 998 -22.09 -28.51 -4.76
CA HIS A 998 -23.32 -27.79 -5.06
C HIS A 998 -24.20 -28.52 -6.07
N ARG A 999 -23.65 -29.02 -7.19
CA ARG A 999 -24.44 -29.71 -8.22
C ARG A 999 -24.70 -31.18 -7.92
N ASN A 1000 -23.71 -31.90 -7.38
CA ASN A 1000 -23.81 -33.36 -7.19
C ASN A 1000 -24.11 -33.75 -5.73
N SER A 1001 -24.26 -32.77 -4.83
CA SER A 1001 -24.51 -33.01 -3.40
C SER A 1001 -23.52 -34.01 -2.78
N SER A 1002 -22.25 -34.00 -3.21
CA SER A 1002 -21.25 -34.94 -2.70
C SER A 1002 -20.99 -34.67 -1.22
N GLY A 1003 -21.48 -35.53 -0.33
CA GLY A 1003 -21.31 -35.39 1.13
C GLY A 1003 -19.94 -35.86 1.64
N CYS A 1004 -19.79 -35.84 2.97
CA CYS A 1004 -18.59 -36.33 3.65
C CYS A 1004 -18.29 -37.80 3.28
N PRO A 1005 -17.09 -38.12 2.76
CA PRO A 1005 -16.74 -39.48 2.36
C PRO A 1005 -16.65 -40.45 3.55
N VAL A 1006 -16.40 -39.96 4.77
CA VAL A 1006 -16.36 -40.78 6.00
C VAL A 1006 -17.78 -41.09 6.47
N CYS A 1007 -18.65 -40.09 6.64
CA CYS A 1007 -20.06 -40.31 7.01
C CYS A 1007 -20.80 -41.19 5.99
N SER A 1008 -20.48 -41.04 4.69
CA SER A 1008 -21.08 -41.86 3.64
C SER A 1008 -20.44 -43.25 3.48
N ASN A 1009 -19.50 -43.65 4.35
CA ASN A 1009 -18.75 -44.91 4.29
C ASN A 1009 -17.99 -45.16 2.96
N LYS A 1010 -17.62 -44.08 2.26
CA LYS A 1010 -16.75 -44.15 1.05
C LYS A 1010 -15.27 -44.18 1.42
N LYS A 1011 -14.90 -43.66 2.59
CA LYS A 1011 -13.56 -43.72 3.19
C LYS A 1011 -13.64 -44.34 4.59
N CYS A 1012 -12.82 -45.36 4.85
CA CYS A 1012 -12.72 -46.01 6.16
C CYS A 1012 -11.75 -45.23 7.07
N VAL A 1013 -12.16 -44.95 8.31
CA VAL A 1013 -11.37 -44.34 9.37
C VAL A 1013 -11.49 -45.22 10.60
N SER A 1014 -10.35 -45.75 11.07
CA SER A 1014 -10.29 -46.61 12.24
C SER A 1014 -10.71 -45.85 13.51
N GLY A 1015 -11.50 -46.48 14.36
CA GLY A 1015 -12.08 -45.89 15.56
C GLY A 1015 -13.38 -45.11 15.32
N VAL A 1016 -13.81 -44.95 14.06
CA VAL A 1016 -14.95 -44.09 13.70
C VAL A 1016 -16.04 -44.88 12.97
N ASN A 1017 -15.78 -45.24 11.71
CA ASN A 1017 -16.77 -45.89 10.84
C ASN A 1017 -16.32 -47.27 10.35
N ASP A 1018 -15.21 -47.76 10.89
CA ASP A 1018 -14.74 -49.10 10.61
C ASP A 1018 -15.66 -50.16 11.24
N LEU A 1019 -15.58 -51.37 10.69
CA LEU A 1019 -16.45 -52.48 11.07
C LEU A 1019 -16.14 -52.98 12.49
N GLN A 1020 -14.89 -52.88 12.95
CA GLN A 1020 -14.50 -53.28 14.31
C GLN A 1020 -15.17 -52.38 15.35
N THR A 1021 -15.20 -51.07 15.10
CA THR A 1021 -15.83 -50.08 15.97
C THR A 1021 -17.36 -50.18 15.93
N THR A 1022 -17.94 -50.14 14.74
CA THR A 1022 -19.40 -50.01 14.55
C THR A 1022 -20.15 -51.33 14.76
N HIS A 1023 -19.52 -52.48 14.47
CA HIS A 1023 -20.16 -53.80 14.51
C HIS A 1023 -19.32 -54.81 15.30
N ARG A 1024 -19.00 -54.49 16.56
CA ARG A 1024 -18.13 -55.31 17.44
C ARG A 1024 -18.49 -56.80 17.47
N LYS A 1025 -19.78 -57.14 17.58
CA LYS A 1025 -20.25 -58.55 17.60
C LYS A 1025 -19.98 -59.29 16.29
N LEU A 1026 -20.03 -58.56 15.17
CA LEU A 1026 -19.76 -59.09 13.85
C LEU A 1026 -18.25 -59.15 13.59
N ALA A 1027 -17.48 -58.17 14.06
CA ALA A 1027 -16.02 -58.17 14.02
C ALA A 1027 -15.40 -59.34 14.82
N LYS A 1028 -16.04 -59.79 15.91
CA LYS A 1028 -15.66 -61.04 16.61
C LYS A 1028 -15.81 -62.30 15.76
N GLN A 1029 -16.64 -62.25 14.71
CA GLN A 1029 -16.82 -63.33 13.76
C GLN A 1029 -15.88 -63.18 12.55
N TRP A 1030 -14.89 -62.28 12.60
CA TRP A 1030 -13.90 -62.12 11.54
C TRP A 1030 -12.94 -63.31 11.52
N ASP A 1031 -12.75 -63.93 10.36
CA ASP A 1031 -11.81 -65.06 10.23
C ASP A 1031 -10.41 -64.54 9.93
N GLU A 1032 -9.60 -64.30 10.98
CA GLU A 1032 -8.27 -63.68 10.86
C GLU A 1032 -7.31 -64.50 9.98
N GLU A 1033 -7.37 -65.83 10.09
CA GLU A 1033 -6.51 -66.74 9.32
C GLU A 1033 -6.79 -66.66 7.81
N ARG A 1034 -8.07 -66.55 7.42
CA ARG A 1034 -8.47 -66.57 6.00
C ARG A 1034 -8.54 -65.21 5.34
N ASN A 1035 -8.58 -64.12 6.11
CA ASN A 1035 -8.59 -62.75 5.57
C ASN A 1035 -7.19 -62.13 5.44
N GLY A 1036 -6.13 -62.84 5.89
CA GLY A 1036 -4.75 -62.40 5.74
C GLY A 1036 -4.47 -61.07 6.44
N SER A 1037 -3.90 -60.10 5.71
CA SER A 1037 -3.54 -58.79 6.26
C SER A 1037 -4.75 -57.85 6.46
N LEU A 1038 -5.91 -58.16 5.91
CA LEU A 1038 -7.10 -57.32 5.99
C LEU A 1038 -7.80 -57.49 7.34
N LYS A 1039 -7.80 -56.44 8.17
CA LYS A 1039 -8.44 -56.47 9.49
C LYS A 1039 -9.82 -55.81 9.44
N ALA A 1040 -10.66 -56.15 10.42
CA ALA A 1040 -11.99 -55.55 10.55
C ALA A 1040 -11.94 -54.01 10.73
N ARG A 1041 -10.86 -53.45 11.28
CA ARG A 1041 -10.63 -52.00 11.40
C ARG A 1041 -10.33 -51.27 10.08
N ASP A 1042 -10.03 -52.01 9.01
CA ASP A 1042 -9.60 -51.41 7.73
C ASP A 1042 -10.75 -51.26 6.73
N VAL A 1043 -11.97 -51.68 7.11
CA VAL A 1043 -13.13 -51.74 6.24
C VAL A 1043 -14.39 -51.19 6.92
N THR A 1044 -15.27 -50.53 6.16
CA THR A 1044 -16.56 -50.04 6.66
C THR A 1044 -17.65 -51.09 6.53
N ALA A 1045 -18.72 -50.96 7.32
CA ALA A 1045 -19.92 -51.78 7.25
C ALA A 1045 -20.61 -51.81 5.88
N ARG A 1046 -20.51 -50.76 5.05
CA ARG A 1046 -21.11 -50.73 3.69
C ARG A 1046 -20.21 -51.29 2.58
N SER A 1047 -19.08 -51.87 2.92
CA SER A 1047 -18.14 -52.40 1.92
C SER A 1047 -18.73 -53.59 1.15
N HIS A 1048 -18.55 -53.57 -0.18
CA HIS A 1048 -18.88 -54.72 -1.06
C HIS A 1048 -17.79 -55.80 -1.07
N LYS A 1049 -16.68 -55.60 -0.34
CA LYS A 1049 -15.62 -56.62 -0.25
C LYS A 1049 -16.18 -57.90 0.38
N LYS A 1050 -15.88 -59.03 -0.25
CA LYS A 1050 -16.20 -60.37 0.24
C LYS A 1050 -15.08 -60.85 1.16
N VAL A 1051 -15.45 -61.21 2.39
CA VAL A 1051 -14.50 -61.62 3.44
C VAL A 1051 -14.98 -62.90 4.11
N TRP A 1052 -14.08 -63.59 4.78
CA TRP A 1052 -14.35 -64.81 5.52
C TRP A 1052 -14.82 -64.49 6.95
N TRP A 1053 -15.84 -65.23 7.39
CA TRP A 1053 -16.46 -65.12 8.69
C TRP A 1053 -16.44 -66.47 9.41
N ARG A 1054 -16.27 -66.47 10.73
CA ARG A 1054 -16.34 -67.64 11.60
C ARG A 1054 -17.46 -67.47 12.61
N CYS A 1055 -18.46 -68.35 12.61
CA CYS A 1055 -19.56 -68.27 13.59
C CYS A 1055 -19.21 -68.91 14.94
N GLY A 1056 -20.09 -68.76 15.94
CA GLY A 1056 -19.91 -69.33 17.28
C GLY A 1056 -19.83 -70.86 17.34
N GLU A 1057 -20.41 -71.55 16.34
CA GLU A 1057 -20.30 -73.01 16.16
C GLU A 1057 -19.01 -73.42 15.40
N GLY A 1058 -18.11 -72.47 15.11
CA GLY A 1058 -16.84 -72.72 14.43
C GLY A 1058 -16.90 -72.75 12.89
N HIS A 1059 -18.07 -72.61 12.26
CA HIS A 1059 -18.18 -72.67 10.81
C HIS A 1059 -17.59 -71.44 10.10
N SER A 1060 -16.68 -71.67 9.14
CA SER A 1060 -16.10 -70.62 8.29
C SER A 1060 -16.83 -70.47 6.95
N PHE A 1061 -17.16 -69.24 6.55
CA PHE A 1061 -17.89 -68.95 5.30
C PHE A 1061 -17.57 -67.55 4.72
N ALA A 1062 -17.57 -67.43 3.39
CA ALA A 1062 -17.30 -66.17 2.69
C ALA A 1062 -18.58 -65.40 2.32
N MET A 1063 -18.67 -64.11 2.68
CA MET A 1063 -19.81 -63.24 2.35
C MET A 1063 -19.42 -61.75 2.35
N GLU A 1064 -20.14 -60.92 1.60
CA GLU A 1064 -19.94 -59.47 1.52
C GLU A 1064 -20.24 -58.79 2.86
N ILE A 1065 -19.39 -57.82 3.25
CA ILE A 1065 -19.48 -57.12 4.53
C ILE A 1065 -20.84 -56.43 4.70
N PHE A 1066 -21.29 -55.68 3.70
CA PHE A 1066 -22.58 -54.97 3.77
C PHE A 1066 -23.79 -55.89 3.95
N ARG A 1067 -23.73 -57.15 3.48
CA ARG A 1067 -24.82 -58.11 3.68
C ARG A 1067 -24.90 -58.56 5.14
N ARG A 1068 -23.76 -58.68 5.81
CA ARG A 1068 -23.65 -59.12 7.21
C ARG A 1068 -23.95 -57.99 8.19
N ALA A 1069 -23.56 -56.76 7.84
CA ALA A 1069 -23.74 -55.58 8.67
C ALA A 1069 -25.10 -54.87 8.47
N GLY A 1070 -25.92 -55.30 7.52
CA GLY A 1070 -27.26 -54.74 7.28
C GLY A 1070 -28.32 -55.24 8.28
N GLU A 1071 -29.51 -54.62 8.27
CA GLU A 1071 -30.63 -54.92 9.18
C GLU A 1071 -31.04 -56.39 9.20
N ARG A 1072 -30.94 -57.06 8.04
CA ARG A 1072 -31.20 -58.49 7.91
C ARG A 1072 -29.89 -59.24 7.81
N ASP A 1073 -29.14 -59.36 8.92
CA ASP A 1073 -27.95 -60.21 8.95
C ASP A 1073 -28.39 -61.65 8.61
N PRO A 1074 -28.00 -62.17 7.44
CA PRO A 1074 -28.32 -63.54 7.07
C PRO A 1074 -27.76 -64.54 8.11
N GLY A 1075 -26.69 -64.20 8.81
CA GLY A 1075 -26.00 -65.10 9.72
C GLY A 1075 -25.24 -66.19 8.97
N CYS A 1076 -24.68 -67.13 9.73
CA CYS A 1076 -24.04 -68.31 9.16
C CYS A 1076 -25.03 -69.10 8.29
N PRO A 1077 -24.74 -69.34 7.00
CA PRO A 1077 -25.64 -70.06 6.10
C PRO A 1077 -25.87 -71.51 6.54
N TYR A 1078 -24.93 -72.11 7.26
CA TYR A 1078 -25.05 -73.45 7.84
C TYR A 1078 -25.98 -73.47 9.06
N CYS A 1079 -25.69 -72.71 10.13
CA CYS A 1079 -26.56 -72.64 11.31
C CYS A 1079 -28.02 -72.26 11.00
N LYS A 1080 -28.25 -71.41 9.98
CA LYS A 1080 -29.62 -71.02 9.56
C LYS A 1080 -30.27 -71.97 8.55
N GLY A 1081 -29.65 -73.12 8.24
CA GLY A 1081 -30.21 -74.14 7.36
C GLY A 1081 -30.48 -73.63 5.93
N ARG A 1082 -29.59 -72.78 5.40
CA ARG A 1082 -29.64 -72.24 4.03
C ARG A 1082 -28.58 -72.86 3.11
N LYS A 1083 -27.50 -73.38 3.68
CA LYS A 1083 -26.56 -74.31 3.04
C LYS A 1083 -26.42 -75.56 3.90
N ALA A 1084 -26.32 -76.72 3.24
CA ALA A 1084 -25.96 -77.96 3.92
C ALA A 1084 -24.48 -77.93 4.30
N LEU A 1085 -24.18 -78.45 5.47
CA LEU A 1085 -22.86 -78.75 5.96
C LEU A 1085 -22.88 -80.22 6.43
N PRO A 1086 -22.13 -81.11 5.75
CA PRO A 1086 -22.03 -82.51 6.13
C PRO A 1086 -21.65 -82.68 7.60
N GLY A 1087 -22.37 -83.55 8.32
CA GLY A 1087 -22.13 -83.84 9.73
C GLY A 1087 -22.76 -82.84 10.71
N PHE A 1088 -23.49 -81.84 10.23
CA PHE A 1088 -24.12 -80.82 11.09
C PHE A 1088 -25.62 -80.66 10.83
N ASN A 1089 -26.01 -80.15 9.66
CA ASN A 1089 -27.40 -79.80 9.37
C ASN A 1089 -27.95 -80.47 8.10
N ASP A 1090 -27.17 -81.35 7.49
CA ASP A 1090 -27.56 -82.08 6.29
C ASP A 1090 -28.63 -83.14 6.60
N LEU A 1091 -29.31 -83.60 5.55
CA LEU A 1091 -30.42 -84.52 5.64
C LEU A 1091 -30.02 -85.88 6.21
N ALA A 1092 -28.81 -86.37 5.89
CA ALA A 1092 -28.33 -87.66 6.40
C ALA A 1092 -28.09 -87.60 7.92
N THR A 1093 -27.49 -86.51 8.39
CA THR A 1093 -27.17 -86.31 9.81
C THR A 1093 -28.40 -86.03 10.66
N THR A 1094 -29.31 -85.17 10.19
CA THR A 1094 -30.47 -84.72 10.98
C THR A 1094 -31.67 -85.66 10.91
N TYR A 1095 -31.79 -86.48 9.86
CA TYR A 1095 -32.86 -87.47 9.70
C TYR A 1095 -32.31 -88.85 9.28
N PRO A 1096 -31.52 -89.51 10.15
CA PRO A 1096 -30.92 -90.81 9.83
C PRO A 1096 -31.97 -91.89 9.53
N GLU A 1097 -33.13 -91.84 10.18
CA GLU A 1097 -34.24 -92.77 9.96
C GLU A 1097 -34.84 -92.64 8.54
N LEU A 1098 -34.88 -91.44 7.97
CA LEU A 1098 -35.34 -91.23 6.59
C LEU A 1098 -34.36 -91.79 5.56
N MET A 1099 -33.10 -92.01 5.93
CA MET A 1099 -32.12 -92.63 5.02
C MET A 1099 -32.43 -94.09 4.75
N LYS A 1100 -33.20 -94.76 5.63
CA LYS A 1100 -33.74 -96.11 5.40
C LYS A 1100 -34.82 -96.11 4.30
N GLU A 1101 -35.56 -95.00 4.17
CA GLU A 1101 -36.59 -94.81 3.14
C GLU A 1101 -36.05 -94.09 1.88
N TRP A 1102 -34.78 -93.72 1.82
CA TRP A 1102 -34.17 -93.03 0.68
C TRP A 1102 -33.84 -94.00 -0.46
N ASN A 1103 -34.39 -93.78 -1.66
CA ASN A 1103 -34.09 -94.64 -2.80
C ASN A 1103 -32.70 -94.31 -3.39
N LYS A 1104 -31.68 -95.06 -2.98
CA LYS A 1104 -30.27 -94.84 -3.41
C LYS A 1104 -30.07 -94.96 -4.93
N ILE A 1105 -30.83 -95.82 -5.61
CA ILE A 1105 -30.69 -96.05 -7.06
C ILE A 1105 -31.26 -94.86 -7.84
N GLN A 1106 -32.52 -94.49 -7.53
CA GLN A 1106 -33.21 -93.43 -8.26
C GLN A 1106 -32.68 -92.03 -7.91
N ASN A 1107 -32.09 -91.86 -6.71
CA ASN A 1107 -31.46 -90.61 -6.29
C ASN A 1107 -29.93 -90.59 -6.46
N ARG A 1108 -29.35 -91.44 -7.32
CA ARG A 1108 -27.87 -91.56 -7.49
C ARG A 1108 -27.09 -90.26 -7.77
N ARG A 1109 -27.77 -89.19 -8.20
CA ARG A 1109 -27.19 -87.84 -8.44
C ARG A 1109 -27.44 -86.85 -7.31
N MET A 1110 -27.95 -87.31 -6.17
CA MET A 1110 -28.25 -86.50 -5.00
C MET A 1110 -27.57 -87.13 -3.79
N ASP A 1111 -26.62 -86.41 -3.19
CA ASP A 1111 -26.03 -86.80 -1.90
C ASP A 1111 -26.86 -86.18 -0.76
N PRO A 1112 -27.49 -86.97 0.11
CA PRO A 1112 -28.18 -86.48 1.29
C PRO A 1112 -27.30 -85.62 2.22
N ARG A 1113 -25.97 -85.79 2.20
CA ARG A 1113 -25.02 -84.99 2.99
C ARG A 1113 -24.82 -83.56 2.47
N GLU A 1114 -25.24 -83.29 1.24
CA GLU A 1114 -25.19 -81.95 0.62
C GLU A 1114 -26.58 -81.29 0.54
N ILE A 1115 -27.61 -81.93 1.12
CA ILE A 1115 -28.99 -81.48 1.01
C ILE A 1115 -29.57 -81.21 2.38
N LEU A 1116 -30.31 -80.11 2.50
CA LEU A 1116 -31.03 -79.76 3.72
C LEU A 1116 -32.38 -80.47 3.82
N PRO A 1117 -32.85 -80.83 5.03
CA PRO A 1117 -34.20 -81.37 5.23
C PRO A 1117 -35.33 -80.44 4.76
N SER A 1118 -35.07 -79.13 4.74
CA SER A 1118 -36.00 -78.10 4.28
C SER A 1118 -36.07 -77.96 2.75
N SER A 1119 -35.28 -78.73 1.99
CA SER A 1119 -35.19 -78.64 0.53
C SER A 1119 -36.52 -78.96 -0.16
N SER A 1120 -36.92 -78.11 -1.11
CA SER A 1120 -38.07 -78.37 -1.99
C SER A 1120 -37.74 -79.37 -3.11
N LYS A 1121 -36.46 -79.75 -3.28
CA LYS A 1121 -36.06 -80.75 -4.26
C LYS A 1121 -36.85 -82.03 -4.01
N LYS A 1122 -37.35 -82.61 -5.09
CA LYS A 1122 -38.05 -83.89 -5.09
C LYS A 1122 -37.02 -85.01 -5.08
N ALA A 1123 -37.18 -85.92 -4.13
CA ALA A 1123 -36.40 -87.14 -4.06
C ALA A 1123 -37.36 -88.34 -4.14
N TRP A 1124 -36.82 -89.46 -4.61
CA TRP A 1124 -37.51 -90.75 -4.59
C TRP A 1124 -37.40 -91.40 -3.23
N TRP A 1125 -38.53 -91.86 -2.70
CA TRP A 1125 -38.64 -92.52 -1.42
C TRP A 1125 -39.26 -93.90 -1.58
N ILE A 1126 -38.89 -94.84 -0.72
CA ILE A 1126 -39.47 -96.17 -0.60
C ILE A 1126 -40.11 -96.26 0.78
N ALA A 1127 -41.43 -96.28 0.86
CA ALA A 1127 -42.13 -96.44 2.14
C ALA A 1127 -41.99 -97.88 2.67
N PRO A 1128 -42.16 -98.09 3.99
CA PRO A 1128 -42.15 -99.44 4.58
C PRO A 1128 -43.17 -100.40 3.97
N CYS A 1129 -44.28 -99.89 3.43
CA CYS A 1129 -45.28 -100.67 2.70
C CYS A 1129 -44.86 -101.06 1.26
N GLY A 1130 -43.61 -100.78 0.87
CA GLY A 1130 -43.05 -101.12 -0.45
C GLY A 1130 -43.37 -100.13 -1.59
N HIS A 1131 -44.15 -99.08 -1.34
CA HIS A 1131 -44.49 -98.12 -2.40
C HIS A 1131 -43.35 -97.12 -2.67
N HIS A 1132 -43.02 -96.96 -3.96
CA HIS A 1132 -42.06 -95.97 -4.44
C HIS A 1132 -42.81 -94.69 -4.88
N PHE A 1133 -42.36 -93.54 -4.42
CA PHE A 1133 -42.98 -92.27 -4.80
C PHE A 1133 -42.00 -91.12 -4.74
N MET A 1134 -42.25 -90.10 -5.56
CA MET A 1134 -41.46 -88.89 -5.60
C MET A 1134 -42.13 -87.80 -4.74
N LEU A 1135 -41.43 -87.34 -3.71
CA LEU A 1135 -41.93 -86.30 -2.82
C LEU A 1135 -40.80 -85.32 -2.52
N SER A 1136 -41.14 -84.04 -2.36
CA SER A 1136 -40.15 -83.04 -1.95
C SER A 1136 -39.61 -83.39 -0.56
N ILE A 1137 -38.30 -83.27 -0.38
CA ILE A 1137 -37.59 -83.62 0.85
C ILE A 1137 -38.22 -82.93 2.07
N ARG A 1138 -38.55 -81.64 1.96
CA ARG A 1138 -39.26 -80.88 3.01
C ARG A 1138 -40.59 -81.48 3.43
N LYS A 1139 -41.37 -82.00 2.48
CA LYS A 1139 -42.67 -82.62 2.79
C LYS A 1139 -42.46 -83.97 3.45
N LYS A 1140 -41.46 -84.76 3.01
CA LYS A 1140 -41.13 -86.04 3.64
C LYS A 1140 -40.57 -85.87 5.04
N ALA A 1141 -39.66 -84.92 5.26
CA ALA A 1141 -39.09 -84.58 6.57
C ALA A 1141 -40.13 -84.12 7.61
N ARG A 1142 -41.26 -83.55 7.15
CA ARG A 1142 -42.39 -83.13 8.02
C ARG A 1142 -43.48 -84.18 8.15
N ALA A 1143 -43.42 -85.25 7.36
CA ALA A 1143 -44.42 -86.29 7.41
C ALA A 1143 -44.17 -87.22 8.59
N LYS A 1144 -45.22 -87.86 9.10
CA LYS A 1144 -45.08 -88.88 10.15
C LYS A 1144 -44.16 -90.02 9.64
N PRO A 1145 -43.36 -90.65 10.52
CA PRO A 1145 -42.54 -91.81 10.13
C PRO A 1145 -43.39 -92.88 9.41
N GLY A 1146 -42.86 -93.45 8.32
CA GLY A 1146 -43.61 -94.42 7.49
C GLY A 1146 -44.73 -93.81 6.64
N TYR A 1147 -44.91 -92.48 6.61
CA TYR A 1147 -45.93 -91.83 5.79
C TYR A 1147 -45.74 -92.14 4.30
N CYS A 1148 -46.79 -92.71 3.72
CA CYS A 1148 -46.91 -93.00 2.30
C CYS A 1148 -48.09 -92.20 1.71
N PRO A 1149 -47.83 -91.24 0.80
CA PRO A 1149 -48.88 -90.40 0.23
C PRO A 1149 -49.88 -91.22 -0.61
N ILE A 1150 -49.43 -92.36 -1.12
CA ILE A 1150 -50.25 -93.33 -1.86
C ILE A 1150 -51.27 -94.02 -0.95
N CYS A 1151 -50.84 -94.60 0.18
CA CYS A 1151 -51.75 -95.24 1.14
C CYS A 1151 -52.75 -94.24 1.74
N SER A 1152 -52.32 -92.99 1.93
CA SER A 1152 -53.20 -91.90 2.40
C SER A 1152 -54.16 -91.35 1.33
N ARG A 1153 -54.19 -91.96 0.14
CA ARG A 1153 -55.00 -91.55 -1.04
C ARG A 1153 -54.76 -90.11 -1.52
N ARG A 1154 -53.69 -89.46 -1.06
CA ARG A 1154 -53.29 -88.10 -1.48
C ARG A 1154 -52.46 -88.09 -2.76
N MET A 1155 -52.03 -89.27 -3.21
CA MET A 1155 -51.33 -89.47 -4.47
C MET A 1155 -51.81 -90.79 -5.04
N LYS A 1156 -52.14 -90.84 -6.34
CA LYS A 1156 -52.55 -92.10 -6.97
C LYS A 1156 -51.30 -92.94 -7.25
N ILE A 1157 -51.46 -94.27 -7.20
CA ILE A 1157 -50.43 -95.18 -7.74
C ILE A 1157 -50.35 -94.88 -9.23
N GLU A 1158 -49.28 -94.22 -9.66
CA GLU A 1158 -48.92 -94.27 -11.07
C GLU A 1158 -48.69 -95.75 -11.39
N ARG A 1159 -49.47 -96.30 -12.34
CA ARG A 1159 -49.27 -97.67 -12.81
C ARG A 1159 -47.77 -97.90 -13.04
N PRO A 1160 -47.23 -99.05 -12.65
CA PRO A 1160 -45.80 -99.28 -12.69
C PRO A 1160 -45.28 -99.02 -14.10
N VAL A 1161 -44.44 -98.00 -14.25
CA VAL A 1161 -43.54 -97.93 -15.40
C VAL A 1161 -42.62 -99.12 -15.24
N LYS A 1162 -42.78 -100.13 -16.11
CA LYS A 1162 -41.82 -101.22 -16.25
C LYS A 1162 -40.43 -100.60 -16.37
N LEU A 1163 -39.59 -100.81 -15.36
CA LEU A 1163 -38.16 -100.60 -15.49
C LEU A 1163 -37.65 -101.58 -16.56
N LYS A 1164 -37.08 -101.05 -17.64
CA LYS A 1164 -35.98 -101.72 -18.34
C LYS A 1164 -34.69 -101.29 -17.69
#